data_AF-A0A9D7EHU1-F1
#
_entry.id   AF-A0A9D7EHU1-F1
#
_cell.length_a   1.000
_cell.length_b   1.000
_cell.length_c   1.000
_cell.angle_alpha   90.00
_cell.angle_beta   90.00
_cell.angle_gamma   90.00
#
_symmetry.space_group_name_H-M   'P 1'
#
loop_
_entity.id
_entity.type
_entity.pdbx_description
1 polymer ?
#
loop_
_entity_poly.entity_id
_entity_poly.type
_entity_poly.pdbx_seq_one_letter_code
_entity_poly.pdbx_strand_id
1 'polypeptide(L)'
;MIRTILILVLGLYSFALSATIHVPGDQPTIQSGADFATEGDTVLVAPGIYFENIIIESKGIALISEAGPASTTIMPADSTQRTLYVPSNQGRNFILRGFTFKGSKAYVCVEIYSGIAGVYDNVFENNLSHAGALLVGHGGGTILGNVFRNNHSTEHGGAMQVASWKPFLIADNIVTGNTATFGAGINLLGSRFAVVRNNLIVDNHAAQYGGGIYLANDDAYRSIIHDNTIVNCTSGNNGGGGICFGGCYVDSAFNNIIVDCGGYGIWAANSVGCYFDYNCLSNNTPDNYQGVETGPNELLSDPQFVGGSPYDYELSPTSPCLNSGNPDSRYFDLAGGRNDMGATFVGIPHVPTTIRVPLDQPTIQAAVYASRVGDTVLVAPGSYVENVHIVGRGITLISESGPAVTSLAPADPSLRTLHFEDNTGLETILSGFEITGSQAFCAVEIYRGTALVKDNVFSGNQVDAGALVAGHGGGAVVGNIFTNNQGSFHGGGMQVASWNPMLIADNTVIGNSATYGAGINLLGASNAVVKNNFIVDNHSLSYGGGIYLANSDAVNTIIHDNTIVNCTSGNDGGGGICFGGCADDTAYNNIIVDCGGNGIWADNSFNCFFDYNCLFDNQPTDYFGVPMGDNELYANPQFVGGDPFSYELQQSSPCVDRGNPDSRFNDTNCSRNDIGATFIIIPETHDTIRVPQDYATIQAAINAASEGDVVLVAPGEYVENLVANAKGFSLISEAGAELTTIRPQDPSLTTLRLSTNLNHVFLLQGFTFTGSDAYVCVEVYRGTANIIENIFDDNDVDGGALLVGHGGGSIVNNTFTNNRGSHHGGGLQVASWSPMLIEGNTVIGNTATYGAGMNLLGCRYAIVRNNLIVDNHATSYGGGIYLANPDAVHSLVHDNTIVNCSSGNDGGGGICFGGVSLDTAYNNIIVGCTGNGIWAANTSDCFFDYNCLFNNSPADYEGVPIGSNEIYVDPMFVGGSPFSYQLTANSPCVDAGNPDDLFDDPDGSRNDIGAFPPASALPGDADGNAVISISDAVYLLNFIFANGPVPVAPGTGDANCDGRCNVSDPVYLISHIFLGGPAPCQK
;
A
#
# COMPACT_ATOMS: atom_id res chain seq x y z
N MET A 1 45.67 -49.81 13.71
CA MET A 1 45.74 -48.63 14.61
C MET A 1 44.88 -47.57 13.93
N ILE A 2 43.97 -46.90 14.65
CA ILE A 2 42.87 -46.01 14.15
C ILE A 2 41.51 -46.73 14.03
N ARG A 3 40.72 -46.55 15.10
CA ARG A 3 39.25 -46.46 15.14
C ARG A 3 38.99 -45.19 15.96
N THR A 4 38.11 -44.28 15.51
CA THR A 4 37.10 -43.48 16.25
C THR A 4 36.70 -42.26 15.39
N ILE A 5 35.41 -41.92 15.43
CA ILE A 5 34.71 -40.71 14.95
C ILE A 5 34.10 -40.79 13.53
N LEU A 6 32.86 -41.28 13.49
CA LEU A 6 31.79 -40.93 12.56
C LEU A 6 30.53 -40.73 13.44
N ILE A 7 29.80 -39.61 13.27
CA ILE A 7 28.46 -39.21 13.80
C ILE A 7 28.46 -37.84 14.57
N LEU A 8 27.54 -36.94 14.16
CA LEU A 8 27.27 -35.51 14.53
C LEU A 8 28.30 -34.51 13.96
N VAL A 9 27.95 -33.49 13.14
CA VAL A 9 26.86 -32.51 13.23
C VAL A 9 26.36 -32.10 11.83
N LEU A 10 25.04 -32.19 11.63
CA LEU A 10 24.25 -31.48 10.62
C LEU A 10 24.21 -29.99 10.99
N GLY A 11 24.46 -29.12 10.03
CA GLY A 11 24.22 -27.68 10.10
C GLY A 11 23.83 -27.16 8.73
N LEU A 12 22.58 -27.43 8.37
CA LEU A 12 21.86 -26.74 7.29
C LEU A 12 21.78 -25.25 7.67
N TYR A 13 22.35 -24.37 6.86
CA TYR A 13 21.90 -22.98 6.81
C TYR A 13 20.97 -22.88 5.59
N SER A 14 19.68 -23.01 5.86
CA SER A 14 18.61 -22.62 4.95
C SER A 14 18.52 -21.10 4.96
N PHE A 15 18.77 -20.44 3.84
CA PHE A 15 18.38 -19.05 3.64
C PHE A 15 16.91 -19.07 3.19
N ALA A 16 16.01 -18.66 4.09
CA ALA A 16 14.63 -18.39 3.75
C ALA A 16 14.50 -16.94 3.27
N LEU A 17 13.66 -16.70 2.27
CA LEU A 17 13.07 -15.39 2.03
C LEU A 17 12.31 -14.99 3.30
N SER A 18 12.31 -13.70 3.68
CA SER A 18 11.44 -13.20 4.74
C SER A 18 9.99 -13.56 4.40
N ALA A 19 9.42 -14.46 5.18
CA ALA A 19 8.05 -14.94 5.02
C ALA A 19 7.11 -14.18 5.96
N THR A 20 5.88 -13.95 5.51
CA THR A 20 4.80 -13.48 6.37
C THR A 20 4.02 -14.68 6.91
N ILE A 21 3.89 -14.76 8.23
CA ILE A 21 3.19 -15.81 8.96
C ILE A 21 1.95 -15.19 9.60
N HIS A 22 0.77 -15.58 9.13
CA HIS A 22 -0.51 -15.06 9.60
C HIS A 22 -0.95 -15.78 10.88
N VAL A 23 -1.32 -15.03 11.92
CA VAL A 23 -1.89 -15.57 13.15
C VAL A 23 -3.31 -15.02 13.28
N PRO A 24 -4.35 -15.87 13.40
CA PRO A 24 -4.30 -17.32 13.61
C PRO A 24 -4.21 -18.21 12.35
N GLY A 25 -4.23 -17.63 11.14
CA GLY A 25 -4.42 -18.37 9.88
C GLY A 25 -3.38 -19.48 9.59
N ASP A 26 -2.10 -19.13 9.57
CA ASP A 26 -0.98 -20.06 9.35
C ASP A 26 -0.55 -20.77 10.64
N GLN A 27 -0.63 -20.07 11.77
CA GLN A 27 -0.26 -20.56 13.09
C GLN A 27 -1.30 -20.15 14.14
N PRO A 28 -1.77 -21.08 14.99
CA PRO A 28 -2.95 -20.85 15.84
C PRO A 28 -2.73 -19.84 16.98
N THR A 29 -1.47 -19.56 17.36
CA THR A 29 -1.12 -18.60 18.41
C THR A 29 0.10 -17.77 18.03
N ILE A 30 0.28 -16.62 18.68
CA ILE A 30 1.42 -15.73 18.42
C ILE A 30 2.74 -16.44 18.76
N GLN A 31 2.79 -17.20 19.86
CA GLN A 31 3.98 -17.98 20.18
C GLN A 31 4.29 -19.02 19.09
N SER A 32 3.29 -19.73 18.56
CA SER A 32 3.54 -20.69 17.47
C SER A 32 4.01 -20.01 16.17
N GLY A 33 3.49 -18.82 15.87
CA GLY A 33 3.98 -17.97 14.78
C GLY A 33 5.43 -17.59 14.98
N ALA A 34 5.76 -17.08 16.17
CA ALA A 34 7.12 -16.73 16.53
C ALA A 34 8.08 -17.92 16.53
N ASP A 35 7.65 -19.11 16.95
CA ASP A 35 8.44 -20.35 16.94
C ASP A 35 8.75 -20.81 15.51
N PHE A 36 7.75 -20.73 14.63
CA PHE A 36 7.86 -21.07 13.21
C PHE A 36 8.76 -20.10 12.43
N ALA A 37 8.73 -18.83 12.81
CA ALA A 37 9.51 -17.77 12.16
C ALA A 37 11.03 -18.00 12.23
N THR A 38 11.70 -17.65 11.12
CA THR A 38 13.14 -17.60 10.93
C THR A 38 13.63 -16.15 10.79
N GLU A 39 14.95 -15.93 10.64
CA GLU A 39 15.52 -14.58 10.63
C GLU A 39 14.94 -13.73 9.48
N GLY A 40 14.43 -12.54 9.80
CA GLY A 40 13.85 -11.60 8.86
C GLY A 40 12.35 -11.76 8.64
N ASP A 41 11.73 -12.85 9.11
CA ASP A 41 10.30 -13.11 8.91
C ASP A 41 9.39 -12.12 9.67
N THR A 42 8.15 -12.00 9.20
CA THR A 42 7.09 -11.21 9.82
C THR A 42 6.01 -12.14 10.38
N VAL A 43 5.68 -11.99 11.66
CA VAL A 43 4.48 -12.56 12.28
C VAL A 43 3.40 -11.50 12.26
N LEU A 44 2.42 -11.66 11.37
CA LEU A 44 1.31 -10.75 11.15
C LEU A 44 0.08 -11.26 11.92
N VAL A 45 -0.44 -10.45 12.85
CA VAL A 45 -1.47 -10.86 13.80
C VAL A 45 -2.79 -10.15 13.48
N ALA A 46 -3.82 -10.95 13.19
CA ALA A 46 -5.17 -10.50 12.91
C ALA A 46 -5.82 -9.81 14.13
N PRO A 47 -6.84 -8.94 13.93
CA PRO A 47 -7.62 -8.33 15.01
C PRO A 47 -8.06 -9.35 16.07
N GLY A 48 -8.00 -8.99 17.34
CA GLY A 48 -8.48 -9.86 18.41
C GLY A 48 -7.85 -9.62 19.77
N ILE A 49 -8.26 -10.45 20.74
CA ILE A 49 -7.70 -10.47 22.10
C ILE A 49 -6.95 -11.79 22.31
N TYR A 50 -5.64 -11.70 22.49
CA TYR A 50 -4.74 -12.83 22.65
C TYR A 50 -4.28 -12.94 24.10
N PHE A 51 -4.41 -14.13 24.70
CA PHE A 51 -3.96 -14.41 26.06
C PHE A 51 -2.69 -15.28 26.02
N GLU A 52 -1.52 -14.66 25.98
CA GLU A 52 -0.23 -15.34 25.79
C GLU A 52 0.90 -14.67 26.59
N ASN A 53 1.89 -15.47 26.97
CA ASN A 53 3.19 -14.98 27.44
C ASN A 53 4.23 -15.40 26.41
N ILE A 54 4.69 -14.46 25.58
CA ILE A 54 5.45 -14.72 24.37
C ILE A 54 6.95 -14.59 24.65
N ILE A 55 7.76 -15.54 24.17
CA ILE A 55 9.21 -15.53 24.24
C ILE A 55 9.81 -15.71 22.85
N ILE A 56 10.69 -14.80 22.44
CA ILE A 56 11.34 -14.83 21.12
C ILE A 56 12.85 -15.00 21.30
N GLU A 57 13.34 -16.23 21.18
CA GLU A 57 14.77 -16.53 21.36
C GLU A 57 15.55 -16.57 20.05
N SER A 58 16.75 -15.98 20.06
CA SER A 58 17.80 -16.21 19.04
C SER A 58 17.42 -15.92 17.58
N LYS A 59 16.52 -14.96 17.33
CA LYS A 59 16.09 -14.52 15.99
C LYS A 59 15.75 -13.01 15.97
N GLY A 60 15.93 -12.38 14.81
CA GLY A 60 15.43 -11.04 14.49
C GLY A 60 14.22 -11.15 13.56
N ILE A 61 13.03 -10.81 14.05
CA ILE A 61 11.76 -10.90 13.33
C ILE A 61 10.94 -9.63 13.53
N ALA A 62 9.92 -9.43 12.71
CA ALA A 62 8.90 -8.43 12.94
C ALA A 62 7.64 -9.08 13.54
N LEU A 63 7.10 -8.49 14.60
CA LEU A 63 5.79 -8.83 15.16
C LEU A 63 4.88 -7.63 14.94
N ILE A 64 3.86 -7.79 14.09
CA ILE A 64 3.04 -6.70 13.56
C ILE A 64 1.56 -7.06 13.71
N SER A 65 0.76 -6.11 14.21
CA SER A 65 -0.70 -6.18 14.16
C SER A 65 -1.22 -5.72 12.80
N GLU A 66 -2.12 -6.50 12.21
CA GLU A 66 -2.75 -6.18 10.91
C GLU A 66 -3.64 -4.94 10.98
N ALA A 67 -4.46 -4.82 12.03
CA ALA A 67 -5.44 -3.71 12.18
C ALA A 67 -5.04 -2.66 13.22
N GLY A 68 -3.77 -2.68 13.67
CA GLY A 68 -3.26 -1.73 14.65
C GLY A 68 -3.78 -1.94 16.08
N PRO A 69 -3.43 -1.03 17.00
CA PRO A 69 -3.53 -1.29 18.44
C PRO A 69 -4.96 -1.18 18.97
N ALA A 70 -5.85 -0.49 18.27
CA ALA A 70 -7.26 -0.37 18.66
C ALA A 70 -8.00 -1.72 18.60
N SER A 71 -7.60 -2.59 17.68
CA SER A 71 -8.28 -3.84 17.36
C SER A 71 -7.52 -5.09 17.82
N THR A 72 -6.23 -4.97 18.15
CA THR A 72 -5.38 -6.12 18.51
C THR A 72 -4.76 -5.94 19.89
N THR A 73 -5.25 -6.73 20.86
CA THR A 73 -4.82 -6.69 22.26
C THR A 73 -4.10 -7.97 22.67
N ILE A 74 -2.94 -7.85 23.31
CA ILE A 74 -2.21 -8.94 23.95
C ILE A 74 -2.27 -8.78 25.48
N MET A 75 -2.80 -9.80 26.14
CA MET A 75 -2.86 -9.93 27.59
C MET A 75 -2.03 -11.14 28.04
N PRO A 76 -1.35 -11.08 29.20
CA PRO A 76 -0.59 -12.22 29.68
C PRO A 76 -1.51 -13.36 30.13
N ALA A 77 -1.20 -14.60 29.72
CA ALA A 77 -1.90 -15.79 30.22
C ALA A 77 -1.64 -16.00 31.73
N ASP A 78 -0.41 -15.77 32.18
CA ASP A 78 -0.01 -15.60 33.57
C ASP A 78 0.49 -14.17 33.79
N SER A 79 -0.30 -13.38 34.53
CA SER A 79 0.03 -11.99 34.85
C SER A 79 1.36 -11.81 35.60
N THR A 80 1.90 -12.84 36.25
CA THR A 80 3.20 -12.73 36.96
C THR A 80 4.42 -12.92 36.05
N GLN A 81 4.19 -13.35 34.80
CA GLN A 81 5.22 -13.48 33.77
C GLN A 81 5.12 -12.34 32.76
N ARG A 82 6.24 -12.03 32.09
CA ARG A 82 6.29 -11.00 31.04
C ARG A 82 5.29 -11.36 29.93
N THR A 83 4.61 -10.37 29.39
CA THR A 83 3.67 -10.58 28.27
C THR A 83 4.45 -10.84 26.98
N LEU A 84 5.54 -10.11 26.76
CA LEU A 84 6.51 -10.36 25.69
C LEU A 84 7.93 -10.25 26.24
N TYR A 85 8.76 -11.26 25.97
CA TYR A 85 10.17 -11.28 26.33
C TYR A 85 11.04 -11.64 25.13
N VAL A 86 11.94 -10.72 24.76
CA VAL A 86 12.96 -10.93 23.73
C VAL A 86 14.33 -10.90 24.40
N PRO A 87 14.93 -12.05 24.76
CA PRO A 87 16.28 -12.11 25.35
C PRO A 87 17.36 -11.63 24.37
N SER A 88 18.57 -11.39 24.90
CA SER A 88 19.73 -10.96 24.10
C SER A 88 20.06 -11.94 22.97
N ASN A 89 20.07 -11.44 21.73
CA ASN A 89 20.11 -12.23 20.50
C ASN A 89 21.35 -11.95 19.61
N GLN A 90 22.48 -11.59 20.21
CA GLN A 90 23.75 -11.33 19.49
C GLN A 90 23.69 -10.15 18.48
N GLY A 91 22.79 -9.18 18.67
CA GLY A 91 22.77 -7.94 17.88
C GLY A 91 21.82 -7.94 16.68
N ARG A 92 20.83 -8.83 16.65
CA ARG A 92 19.83 -8.92 15.57
C ARG A 92 18.67 -7.92 15.78
N ASN A 93 18.01 -7.53 14.70
CA ASN A 93 16.98 -6.49 14.72
C ASN A 93 15.61 -7.09 15.09
N PHE A 94 14.83 -6.39 15.90
CA PHE A 94 13.47 -6.80 16.26
C PHE A 94 12.50 -5.64 16.11
N ILE A 95 11.35 -5.89 15.50
CA ILE A 95 10.28 -4.90 15.30
C ILE A 95 9.03 -5.34 16.04
N LEU A 96 8.45 -4.43 16.83
CA LEU A 96 7.16 -4.59 17.50
C LEU A 96 6.23 -3.45 17.09
N ARG A 97 5.09 -3.76 16.45
CA ARG A 97 4.19 -2.73 15.94
C ARG A 97 2.70 -3.01 16.11
N GLY A 98 1.97 -1.98 16.54
CA GLY A 98 0.51 -1.93 16.41
C GLY A 98 -0.29 -2.74 17.43
N PHE A 99 0.24 -3.05 18.62
CA PHE A 99 -0.48 -3.84 19.62
C PHE A 99 -0.90 -3.02 20.83
N THR A 100 -2.02 -3.40 21.45
CA THR A 100 -2.33 -3.01 22.83
C THR A 100 -1.82 -4.06 23.82
N PHE A 101 -0.95 -3.69 24.75
CA PHE A 101 -0.47 -4.50 25.88
C PHE A 101 -1.09 -4.05 27.20
N LYS A 102 -1.83 -4.93 27.89
CA LYS A 102 -2.44 -4.60 29.19
C LYS A 102 -2.53 -5.75 30.18
N GLY A 103 -2.53 -5.40 31.47
CA GLY A 103 -2.82 -6.32 32.57
C GLY A 103 -1.64 -7.12 33.14
N SER A 104 -0.40 -6.80 32.74
CA SER A 104 0.79 -7.47 33.31
C SER A 104 1.08 -7.05 34.75
N LYS A 105 1.55 -8.01 35.55
CA LYS A 105 2.03 -7.88 36.94
C LYS A 105 3.46 -8.40 37.14
N ALA A 106 4.18 -8.61 36.05
CA ALA A 106 5.53 -9.16 36.06
C ALA A 106 6.57 -8.11 36.42
N TYR A 107 7.85 -8.46 36.33
CA TYR A 107 8.94 -7.49 36.47
C TYR A 107 8.76 -6.30 35.50
N VAL A 108 8.35 -6.56 34.25
CA VAL A 108 8.02 -5.59 33.20
C VAL A 108 6.98 -6.23 32.27
N CYS A 109 6.10 -5.46 31.60
CA CYS A 109 5.13 -6.02 30.67
C CYS A 109 5.79 -6.54 29.39
N VAL A 110 6.57 -5.69 28.72
CA VAL A 110 7.35 -6.04 27.53
C VAL A 110 8.82 -5.75 27.77
N GLU A 111 9.68 -6.74 27.52
CA GLU A 111 11.12 -6.63 27.70
C GLU A 111 11.86 -7.02 26.42
N ILE A 112 12.68 -6.11 25.91
CA ILE A 112 13.46 -6.31 24.68
C ILE A 112 14.95 -6.08 24.99
N TYR A 113 15.69 -7.18 25.14
CA TYR A 113 17.15 -7.22 25.33
C TYR A 113 17.93 -7.42 24.00
N SER A 114 17.23 -7.23 22.87
CA SER A 114 17.69 -7.45 21.49
C SER A 114 18.82 -6.48 21.04
N GLY A 115 19.30 -6.65 19.80
CA GLY A 115 20.11 -5.68 19.06
C GLY A 115 19.39 -4.36 18.78
N ILE A 116 19.31 -3.91 17.53
CA ILE A 116 18.54 -2.68 17.22
C ILE A 116 17.05 -2.98 17.39
N ALA A 117 16.39 -2.32 18.34
CA ALA A 117 14.97 -2.53 18.63
C ALA A 117 14.10 -1.40 18.05
N GLY A 118 13.07 -1.75 17.29
CA GLY A 118 12.05 -0.83 16.80
C GLY A 118 10.70 -1.10 17.47
N VAL A 119 10.16 -0.12 18.19
CA VAL A 119 8.87 -0.21 18.87
C VAL A 119 7.97 0.92 18.38
N TYR A 120 6.91 0.57 17.64
CA TYR A 120 6.12 1.50 16.85
C TYR A 120 4.62 1.39 17.13
N ASP A 121 3.92 2.50 17.33
CA ASP A 121 2.46 2.56 17.28
C ASP A 121 1.73 1.58 18.24
N ASN A 122 2.34 1.23 19.37
CA ASN A 122 1.74 0.34 20.37
C ASN A 122 1.04 1.14 21.47
N VAL A 123 0.08 0.52 22.13
CA VAL A 123 -0.56 1.05 23.35
C VAL A 123 -0.18 0.18 24.53
N PHE A 124 0.52 0.75 25.50
CA PHE A 124 0.80 0.12 26.79
C PHE A 124 -0.11 0.74 27.84
N GLU A 125 -1.05 -0.03 28.37
CA GLU A 125 -2.02 0.49 29.34
C GLU A 125 -2.25 -0.40 30.56
N ASN A 126 -2.47 0.24 31.70
CA ASN A 126 -2.90 -0.42 32.94
C ASN A 126 -2.00 -1.60 33.36
N ASN A 127 -0.69 -1.49 33.15
CA ASN A 127 0.28 -2.50 33.60
C ASN A 127 0.82 -2.15 35.00
N LEU A 128 0.99 -3.16 35.86
CA LEU A 128 1.41 -3.05 37.26
C LEU A 128 2.72 -3.80 37.49
N SER A 129 3.85 -3.22 37.12
CA SER A 129 5.14 -3.91 37.08
C SER A 129 6.16 -3.37 38.09
N HIS A 130 7.35 -3.96 38.12
CA HIS A 130 8.46 -3.47 38.92
C HIS A 130 9.36 -2.47 38.18
N ALA A 131 9.47 -2.58 36.84
CA ALA A 131 10.39 -1.82 35.98
C ALA A 131 9.71 -1.20 34.74
N GLY A 132 8.40 -0.93 34.82
CA GLY A 132 7.67 -0.21 33.76
C GLY A 132 6.82 -1.06 32.82
N ALA A 133 6.15 -0.43 31.86
CA ALA A 133 5.41 -1.15 30.83
C ALA A 133 6.34 -1.68 29.74
N LEU A 134 7.37 -0.91 29.36
CA LEU A 134 8.37 -1.30 28.38
C LEU A 134 9.79 -1.15 28.95
N LEU A 135 10.61 -2.18 28.82
CA LEU A 135 12.05 -2.12 29.06
C LEU A 135 12.80 -2.51 27.80
N VAL A 136 13.69 -1.62 27.34
CA VAL A 136 14.58 -1.89 26.20
C VAL A 136 16.03 -1.68 26.61
N GLY A 137 16.93 -2.61 26.27
CA GLY A 137 18.33 -2.52 26.71
C GLY A 137 19.38 -3.16 25.82
N HIS A 138 20.65 -2.81 26.10
CA HIS A 138 21.90 -3.34 25.52
C HIS A 138 22.18 -3.12 24.00
N GLY A 139 21.19 -2.78 23.17
CA GLY A 139 21.34 -2.40 21.75
C GLY A 139 20.84 -0.98 21.42
N GLY A 140 21.01 -0.48 20.19
CA GLY A 140 20.41 0.82 19.76
C GLY A 140 18.92 0.68 19.44
N GLY A 141 18.24 1.74 19.00
CA GLY A 141 16.86 1.57 18.52
C GLY A 141 15.99 2.82 18.49
N THR A 142 14.71 2.59 18.23
CA THR A 142 13.68 3.61 18.04
C THR A 142 12.41 3.22 18.79
N ILE A 143 11.85 4.16 19.56
CA ILE A 143 10.54 4.08 20.21
C ILE A 143 9.71 5.26 19.68
N LEU A 144 8.75 4.96 18.79
CA LEU A 144 8.07 5.97 18.00
C LEU A 144 6.54 5.78 17.98
N GLY A 145 5.76 6.85 18.16
CA GLY A 145 4.30 6.78 17.94
C GLY A 145 3.52 5.98 18.99
N ASN A 146 4.13 5.57 20.09
CA ASN A 146 3.47 4.71 21.08
C ASN A 146 2.68 5.52 22.11
N VAL A 147 1.67 4.90 22.68
CA VAL A 147 0.88 5.44 23.80
C VAL A 147 1.16 4.64 25.07
N PHE A 148 1.63 5.30 26.11
CA PHE A 148 1.81 4.73 27.44
C PHE A 148 0.86 5.40 28.41
N ARG A 149 -0.16 4.69 28.89
CA ARG A 149 -1.16 5.28 29.79
C ARG A 149 -1.44 4.47 31.04
N ASN A 150 -1.50 5.14 32.18
CA ASN A 150 -1.92 4.55 33.46
C ASN A 150 -1.09 3.31 33.88
N ASN A 151 0.18 3.26 33.52
CA ASN A 151 1.09 2.20 33.95
C ASN A 151 1.72 2.57 35.30
N HIS A 152 1.96 1.56 36.12
CA HIS A 152 2.51 1.72 37.46
C HIS A 152 3.74 0.83 37.63
N SER A 153 4.84 1.44 38.05
CA SER A 153 6.10 0.79 38.39
C SER A 153 6.44 1.00 39.86
N THR A 154 6.89 -0.03 40.57
CA THR A 154 7.37 0.17 41.96
C THR A 154 8.79 0.70 42.03
N GLU A 155 9.59 0.60 40.97
CA GLU A 155 10.98 1.08 40.94
C GLU A 155 11.16 2.18 39.87
N HIS A 156 11.38 1.77 38.62
CA HIS A 156 11.88 2.63 37.54
C HIS A 156 10.91 2.63 36.35
N GLY A 157 10.82 3.76 35.63
CA GLY A 157 10.28 3.81 34.27
C GLY A 157 8.79 3.49 34.16
N GLY A 158 7.91 4.24 34.83
CA GLY A 158 6.47 3.93 34.91
C GLY A 158 5.83 3.58 33.57
N ALA A 159 6.06 4.40 32.54
CA ALA A 159 5.79 4.05 31.15
C ALA A 159 6.90 3.21 30.54
N MET A 160 8.12 3.74 30.50
CA MET A 160 9.24 3.04 29.87
C MET A 160 10.59 3.24 30.58
N GLN A 161 11.44 2.23 30.45
CA GLN A 161 12.84 2.26 30.82
C GLN A 161 13.72 1.91 29.62
N VAL A 162 14.67 2.79 29.29
CA VAL A 162 15.69 2.55 28.26
C VAL A 162 17.06 2.45 28.93
N ALA A 163 17.70 1.29 28.81
CA ALA A 163 18.97 0.97 29.44
C ALA A 163 20.02 0.51 28.41
N SER A 164 20.61 1.45 27.65
CA SER A 164 21.49 1.10 26.53
C SER A 164 22.72 1.97 26.32
N TRP A 165 23.87 1.34 26.04
CA TRP A 165 25.12 2.01 25.70
C TRP A 165 25.19 2.57 24.27
N LYS A 166 24.10 2.43 23.49
CA LYS A 166 23.99 2.83 22.08
C LYS A 166 22.92 3.94 21.93
N PRO A 167 22.99 4.76 20.85
CA PRO A 167 21.99 5.79 20.60
C PRO A 167 20.58 5.21 20.49
N PHE A 168 19.61 5.93 21.05
CA PHE A 168 18.19 5.61 21.00
C PHE A 168 17.41 6.85 20.59
N LEU A 169 16.45 6.70 19.68
CA LEU A 169 15.46 7.72 19.36
C LEU A 169 14.16 7.41 20.11
N ILE A 170 13.67 8.35 20.90
CA ILE A 170 12.34 8.28 21.55
C ILE A 170 11.56 9.49 21.05
N ALA A 171 10.60 9.26 20.14
CA ALA A 171 9.87 10.34 19.52
C ALA A 171 8.38 10.09 19.33
N ASP A 172 7.59 11.16 19.24
CA ASP A 172 6.18 11.10 18.87
C ASP A 172 5.32 10.21 19.78
N ASN A 173 5.74 9.99 21.03
CA ASN A 173 5.01 9.15 21.98
C ASN A 173 4.09 9.99 22.87
N ILE A 174 2.94 9.42 23.24
CA ILE A 174 2.04 9.95 24.27
C ILE A 174 2.29 9.19 25.56
N VAL A 175 2.75 9.87 26.60
CA VAL A 175 3.08 9.29 27.90
C VAL A 175 2.22 9.95 28.97
N THR A 176 1.14 9.30 29.39
CA THR A 176 0.14 9.91 30.28
C THR A 176 -0.24 9.12 31.53
N GLY A 177 -0.35 9.78 32.69
CA GLY A 177 -0.92 9.17 33.90
C GLY A 177 -0.09 8.01 34.47
N ASN A 178 1.19 7.90 34.11
CA ASN A 178 2.04 6.81 34.58
C ASN A 178 2.68 7.16 35.93
N THR A 179 2.99 6.14 36.72
CA THR A 179 3.53 6.31 38.08
C THR A 179 4.74 5.43 38.33
N ALA A 180 5.76 5.95 39.01
CA ALA A 180 6.96 5.20 39.38
C ALA A 180 7.61 5.71 40.66
N THR A 181 8.69 5.07 41.12
CA THR A 181 9.56 5.67 42.15
C THR A 181 10.55 6.65 41.51
N PHE A 182 11.15 6.28 40.37
CA PHE A 182 12.03 7.12 39.56
C PHE A 182 11.63 7.08 38.08
N GLY A 183 11.54 8.25 37.42
CA GLY A 183 11.23 8.33 35.98
C GLY A 183 9.84 7.78 35.67
N ALA A 184 8.78 8.47 36.08
CA ALA A 184 7.42 7.95 35.93
C ALA A 184 6.96 7.91 34.47
N GLY A 185 7.31 8.92 33.66
CA GLY A 185 7.20 8.84 32.21
C GLY A 185 8.36 8.03 31.62
N ILE A 186 9.43 8.71 31.24
CA ILE A 186 10.59 8.14 30.55
C ILE A 186 11.76 8.05 31.51
N ASN A 187 12.36 6.86 31.67
CA ASN A 187 13.59 6.68 32.41
C ASN A 187 14.75 6.24 31.49
N LEU A 188 15.81 7.05 31.43
CA LEU A 188 17.06 6.77 30.72
C LEU A 188 18.13 6.32 31.72
N LEU A 189 18.46 5.03 31.73
CA LEU A 189 19.43 4.43 32.66
C LEU A 189 20.73 4.06 31.92
N GLY A 190 21.78 4.85 32.08
CA GLY A 190 23.08 4.58 31.44
C GLY A 190 23.08 4.78 29.93
N SER A 191 22.08 5.51 29.40
CA SER A 191 21.94 5.73 27.96
C SER A 191 22.89 6.80 27.42
N ARG A 192 23.68 6.46 26.40
CA ARG A 192 24.61 7.40 25.74
C ARG A 192 24.03 7.86 24.41
N PHE A 193 24.00 9.18 24.16
CA PHE A 193 23.48 9.77 22.94
C PHE A 193 21.99 9.49 22.67
N ALA A 194 21.16 9.43 23.72
CA ALA A 194 19.72 9.32 23.53
C ALA A 194 19.16 10.64 22.97
N VAL A 195 18.28 10.55 21.99
CA VAL A 195 17.50 11.67 21.46
C VAL A 195 16.06 11.47 21.87
N VAL A 196 15.54 12.36 22.72
CA VAL A 196 14.15 12.35 23.16
C VAL A 196 13.47 13.58 22.59
N ARG A 197 12.57 13.39 21.60
CA ARG A 197 11.97 14.53 20.91
C ARG A 197 10.50 14.40 20.57
N ASN A 198 9.78 15.52 20.45
CA ASN A 198 8.39 15.53 20.01
C ASN A 198 7.46 14.58 20.79
N ASN A 199 7.70 14.36 22.09
CA ASN A 199 6.82 13.54 22.93
C ASN A 199 5.86 14.42 23.74
N LEU A 200 4.64 13.94 23.93
CA LEU A 200 3.65 14.53 24.82
C LEU A 200 3.62 13.76 26.15
N ILE A 201 4.05 14.41 27.24
CA ILE A 201 4.27 13.78 28.55
C ILE A 201 3.41 14.48 29.60
N VAL A 202 2.32 13.85 30.02
CA VAL A 202 1.23 14.51 30.77
C VAL A 202 0.86 13.73 32.04
N ASP A 203 0.68 14.40 33.17
CA ASP A 203 0.13 13.78 34.39
C ASP A 203 0.94 12.58 34.95
N ASN A 204 2.25 12.51 34.71
CA ASN A 204 3.07 11.42 35.24
C ASN A 204 3.60 11.74 36.64
N HIS A 205 3.59 10.77 37.57
CA HIS A 205 3.94 10.99 38.98
C HIS A 205 5.04 10.05 39.49
N ALA A 206 6.19 10.62 39.85
CA ALA A 206 7.30 9.91 40.46
C ALA A 206 7.36 10.13 41.99
N ALA A 207 7.54 9.07 42.77
CA ALA A 207 7.66 9.19 44.22
C ALA A 207 8.94 9.92 44.66
N GLN A 208 10.02 9.89 43.86
CA GLN A 208 11.30 10.54 44.18
C GLN A 208 11.76 11.55 43.12
N TYR A 209 12.19 11.10 41.94
CA TYR A 209 12.85 11.94 40.92
C TYR A 209 12.28 11.70 39.51
N GLY A 210 12.18 12.76 38.71
CA GLY A 210 11.80 12.73 37.29
C GLY A 210 10.35 12.29 37.06
N GLY A 211 9.40 13.21 37.26
CA GLY A 211 7.99 12.96 36.95
C GLY A 211 7.78 12.68 35.46
N GLY A 212 8.25 13.58 34.59
CA GLY A 212 8.22 13.42 33.14
C GLY A 212 9.37 12.56 32.62
N ILE A 213 10.60 13.11 32.63
CA ILE A 213 11.81 12.44 32.13
C ILE A 213 12.87 12.38 33.24
N TYR A 214 13.46 11.20 33.45
CA TYR A 214 14.58 10.99 34.35
C TYR A 214 15.80 10.43 33.61
N LEU A 215 16.96 11.03 33.86
CA LEU A 215 18.27 10.55 33.40
C LEU A 215 19.06 10.11 34.63
N ALA A 216 19.20 8.80 34.83
CA ALA A 216 19.83 8.23 36.02
C ALA A 216 21.37 8.31 36.00
N ASN A 217 21.96 8.39 37.20
CA ASN A 217 23.27 8.98 37.48
C ASN A 217 24.52 8.10 37.26
N ASP A 218 24.57 7.21 36.25
CA ASP A 218 25.69 6.27 36.16
C ASP A 218 26.48 6.23 34.84
N ASP A 219 26.03 6.77 33.71
CA ASP A 219 26.85 6.79 32.47
C ASP A 219 26.22 7.57 31.28
N ALA A 220 25.21 8.40 31.54
CA ALA A 220 24.55 9.18 30.49
C ALA A 220 25.47 10.32 30.01
N TYR A 221 25.74 10.35 28.71
CA TYR A 221 26.58 11.37 28.08
C TYR A 221 25.92 11.84 26.78
N ARG A 222 25.85 13.16 26.60
CA ARG A 222 25.43 13.81 25.34
C ARG A 222 24.04 13.43 24.85
N SER A 223 23.10 13.25 25.78
CA SER A 223 21.69 13.10 25.41
C SER A 223 21.11 14.43 24.96
N ILE A 224 20.19 14.40 24.01
CA ILE A 224 19.52 15.57 23.45
C ILE A 224 18.03 15.43 23.70
N ILE A 225 17.45 16.37 24.44
CA ILE A 225 16.02 16.38 24.78
C ILE A 225 15.42 17.64 24.17
N HIS A 226 14.61 17.51 23.12
CA HIS A 226 14.09 18.69 22.44
C HIS A 226 12.68 18.56 21.88
N ASP A 227 11.98 19.68 21.71
CA ASP A 227 10.62 19.71 21.15
C ASP A 227 9.62 18.84 21.94
N ASN A 228 9.78 18.61 23.25
CA ASN A 228 8.80 17.84 24.03
C ASN A 228 7.84 18.79 24.76
N THR A 229 6.58 18.37 24.94
CA THR A 229 5.60 19.05 25.79
C THR A 229 5.37 18.23 27.05
N ILE A 230 5.78 18.77 28.20
CA ILE A 230 5.70 18.12 29.51
C ILE A 230 4.78 18.94 30.41
N VAL A 231 3.67 18.33 30.83
CA VAL A 231 2.61 19.05 31.56
C VAL A 231 2.19 18.28 32.81
N ASN A 232 2.03 19.01 33.92
CA ASN A 232 1.47 18.49 35.17
C ASN A 232 2.16 17.21 35.68
N CYS A 233 3.45 17.06 35.38
CA CYS A 233 4.25 15.94 35.85
C CYS A 233 4.84 16.26 37.23
N THR A 234 4.89 15.27 38.13
CA THR A 234 5.17 15.51 39.55
C THR A 234 6.24 14.57 40.13
N SER A 235 7.03 15.07 41.09
CA SER A 235 8.10 14.35 41.79
C SER A 235 8.12 14.67 43.30
N GLY A 236 8.34 13.67 44.15
CA GLY A 236 8.26 13.82 45.61
C GLY A 236 9.43 14.52 46.31
N ASN A 237 10.67 14.42 45.80
CA ASN A 237 11.87 15.01 46.43
C ASN A 237 12.29 16.35 45.81
N ASN A 238 11.37 17.05 45.13
CA ASN A 238 11.69 18.19 44.25
C ASN A 238 12.74 17.82 43.18
N GLY A 239 12.79 16.56 42.78
CA GLY A 239 13.81 16.01 41.91
C GLY A 239 13.51 16.16 40.43
N GLY A 240 13.04 17.32 39.97
CA GLY A 240 12.59 17.55 38.60
C GLY A 240 11.22 16.93 38.31
N GLY A 241 10.14 17.71 38.41
CA GLY A 241 8.80 17.29 38.00
C GLY A 241 8.71 17.10 36.49
N GLY A 242 9.34 18.00 35.72
CA GLY A 242 9.46 17.91 34.27
C GLY A 242 10.62 17.00 33.84
N ILE A 243 11.84 17.53 33.86
CA ILE A 243 13.07 16.80 33.48
C ILE A 243 14.05 16.78 34.66
N CYS A 244 14.62 15.61 34.92
CA CYS A 244 15.61 15.42 35.97
C CYS A 244 16.88 14.77 35.44
N PHE A 245 18.01 15.48 35.58
CA PHE A 245 19.35 14.97 35.31
C PHE A 245 20.02 14.55 36.62
N GLY A 246 20.07 13.25 36.87
CA GLY A 246 20.78 12.66 38.02
C GLY A 246 22.27 13.01 38.02
N GLY A 247 22.87 13.13 36.83
CA GLY A 247 24.20 13.68 36.58
C GLY A 247 24.26 14.21 35.15
N CYS A 248 24.58 15.49 34.96
CA CYS A 248 24.55 16.12 33.64
C CYS A 248 25.97 16.32 33.07
N TYR A 249 26.29 15.66 31.96
CA TYR A 249 27.59 15.71 31.31
C TYR A 249 27.46 15.90 29.80
N VAL A 250 27.53 17.16 29.37
CA VAL A 250 27.40 17.56 27.95
C VAL A 250 26.02 17.24 27.35
N ASP A 251 25.00 17.09 28.19
CA ASP A 251 23.61 16.90 27.74
C ASP A 251 22.99 18.23 27.29
N SER A 252 22.00 18.16 26.42
CA SER A 252 21.30 19.33 25.90
C SER A 252 19.80 19.21 26.11
N ALA A 253 19.16 20.28 26.58
CA ALA A 253 17.70 20.41 26.50
C ALA A 253 17.30 21.78 25.94
N PHE A 254 16.56 21.76 24.83
CA PHE A 254 16.11 22.97 24.14
C PHE A 254 14.76 22.75 23.44
N ASN A 255 14.04 23.82 23.12
CA ASN A 255 12.71 23.77 22.49
C ASN A 255 11.63 23.00 23.26
N ASN A 256 11.81 22.68 24.54
CA ASN A 256 10.78 21.97 25.28
C ASN A 256 9.77 22.97 25.89
N ILE A 257 8.50 22.58 25.98
CA ILE A 257 7.51 23.25 26.84
C ILE A 257 7.34 22.43 28.12
N ILE A 258 7.56 23.03 29.28
CA ILE A 258 7.46 22.36 30.58
C ILE A 258 6.63 23.22 31.52
N VAL A 259 5.39 22.80 31.77
CA VAL A 259 4.44 23.62 32.54
C VAL A 259 3.70 22.85 33.63
N ASP A 260 3.30 23.58 34.67
CA ASP A 260 2.49 23.07 35.77
C ASP A 260 3.09 21.86 36.51
N CYS A 261 4.39 21.63 36.40
CA CYS A 261 5.03 20.47 37.03
C CYS A 261 5.27 20.69 38.54
N GLY A 262 5.13 19.61 39.32
CA GLY A 262 5.44 19.56 40.76
C GLY A 262 6.80 18.91 41.03
N GLY A 263 7.67 19.60 41.74
CA GLY A 263 9.13 19.52 41.56
C GLY A 263 9.62 20.51 40.49
N TYR A 264 10.92 20.80 40.44
CA TYR A 264 11.44 21.78 39.48
C TYR A 264 11.09 21.42 38.04
N GLY A 265 10.87 22.42 37.17
CA GLY A 265 10.66 22.17 35.74
C GLY A 265 11.83 21.38 35.14
N ILE A 266 13.05 21.89 35.31
CA ILE A 266 14.30 21.17 35.03
C ILE A 266 15.19 21.18 36.28
N TRP A 267 15.62 19.99 36.71
CA TRP A 267 16.57 19.80 37.80
C TRP A 267 17.81 19.07 37.30
N ALA A 268 19.00 19.52 37.68
CA ALA A 268 20.24 18.80 37.41
C ALA A 268 21.18 18.76 38.62
N ALA A 269 21.87 17.64 38.79
CA ALA A 269 23.01 17.53 39.69
C ALA A 269 24.32 17.46 38.92
N ASN A 270 25.37 18.09 39.46
CA ASN A 270 26.75 18.05 38.95
C ASN A 270 26.90 18.37 37.46
N SER A 271 26.24 19.43 36.97
CA SER A 271 26.24 19.84 35.56
C SER A 271 27.61 20.29 35.05
N VAL A 272 28.15 19.59 34.05
CA VAL A 272 29.41 19.94 33.38
C VAL A 272 29.21 19.96 31.86
N GLY A 273 29.34 21.15 31.25
CA GLY A 273 29.29 21.31 29.80
C GLY A 273 27.92 21.10 29.16
N CYS A 274 26.84 21.08 29.95
CA CYS A 274 25.47 20.94 29.47
C CYS A 274 24.95 22.24 28.84
N TYR A 275 23.99 22.11 27.91
CA TYR A 275 23.39 23.23 27.18
C TYR A 275 21.87 23.25 27.40
N PHE A 276 21.40 24.27 28.11
CA PHE A 276 19.97 24.48 28.38
C PHE A 276 19.58 25.87 27.88
N ASP A 277 18.87 25.96 26.77
CA ASP A 277 18.43 27.22 26.17
C ASP A 277 17.22 26.98 25.28
N TYR A 278 16.46 28.03 24.94
CA TYR A 278 15.27 27.95 24.07
C TYR A 278 14.14 27.03 24.60
N ASN A 279 13.96 26.88 25.91
CA ASN A 279 12.78 26.19 26.45
C ASN A 279 11.72 27.19 26.92
N CYS A 280 10.47 26.74 27.03
CA CYS A 280 9.38 27.46 27.67
C CYS A 280 9.01 26.78 28.99
N LEU A 281 9.13 27.51 30.11
CA LEU A 281 8.82 27.00 31.44
C LEU A 281 7.89 27.94 32.19
N SER A 282 6.72 27.46 32.58
CA SER A 282 5.77 28.28 33.35
C SER A 282 5.07 27.49 34.45
N ASN A 283 4.88 28.16 35.60
CA ASN A 283 4.08 27.66 36.72
C ASN A 283 4.56 26.31 37.31
N ASN A 284 5.86 26.01 37.23
CA ASN A 284 6.44 24.85 37.90
C ASN A 284 6.73 25.16 39.38
N THR A 285 6.58 24.18 40.26
CA THR A 285 6.74 24.36 41.72
C THR A 285 7.76 23.38 42.29
N PRO A 286 8.78 23.77 43.07
CA PRO A 286 8.94 25.08 43.71
C PRO A 286 9.51 26.17 42.79
N ASP A 287 10.15 25.83 41.67
CA ASP A 287 10.67 26.80 40.69
C ASP A 287 10.83 26.12 39.31
N ASN A 288 11.11 26.89 38.26
CA ASN A 288 11.35 26.36 36.91
C ASN A 288 12.68 25.60 36.80
N TYR A 289 13.68 25.98 37.59
CA TYR A 289 15.05 25.48 37.45
C TYR A 289 15.75 25.22 38.78
N GLN A 290 16.65 24.23 38.81
CA GLN A 290 17.60 24.03 39.89
C GLN A 290 18.86 23.29 39.43
N GLY A 291 20.03 23.79 39.82
CA GLY A 291 21.31 23.14 39.57
C GLY A 291 21.79 23.17 38.10
N VAL A 292 21.23 24.08 37.30
CA VAL A 292 21.59 24.30 35.90
C VAL A 292 21.99 25.76 35.65
N GLU A 293 22.87 25.98 34.67
CA GLU A 293 23.10 27.29 34.07
C GLU A 293 22.30 27.35 32.76
N THR A 294 21.44 28.36 32.60
CA THR A 294 20.56 28.51 31.43
C THR A 294 21.09 29.57 30.46
N GLY A 295 20.80 29.40 29.18
CA GLY A 295 21.03 30.38 28.14
C GLY A 295 20.04 31.56 28.20
N PRO A 296 20.26 32.60 27.38
CA PRO A 296 19.49 33.84 27.43
C PRO A 296 18.11 33.77 26.75
N ASN A 297 17.76 32.66 26.08
CA ASN A 297 16.58 32.56 25.21
C ASN A 297 15.44 31.73 25.83
N GLU A 298 15.49 31.48 27.14
CA GLU A 298 14.43 30.83 27.91
C GLU A 298 13.16 31.70 28.00
N LEU A 299 12.00 31.10 27.74
CA LEU A 299 10.69 31.73 27.88
C LEU A 299 10.05 31.34 29.21
N LEU A 300 9.87 32.31 30.11
CA LEU A 300 9.25 32.07 31.43
C LEU A 300 7.77 32.50 31.50
N SER A 301 7.09 32.44 30.36
CA SER A 301 5.70 32.86 30.19
C SER A 301 4.81 31.67 29.84
N ASP A 302 3.51 31.81 30.09
CA ASP A 302 2.50 30.85 29.67
C ASP A 302 2.59 30.55 28.15
N PRO A 303 2.65 29.27 27.73
CA PRO A 303 2.68 28.88 26.33
C PRO A 303 1.38 29.16 25.57
N GLN A 304 0.27 29.49 26.24
CA GLN A 304 -1.03 29.79 25.62
C GLN A 304 -1.57 28.65 24.76
N PHE A 305 -1.90 27.53 25.38
CA PHE A 305 -2.59 26.43 24.68
C PHE A 305 -4.05 26.81 24.32
N VAL A 306 -4.57 26.37 23.17
CA VAL A 306 -5.90 26.79 22.65
C VAL A 306 -7.08 26.12 23.36
N GLY A 307 -6.89 24.89 23.87
CA GLY A 307 -7.72 24.20 24.87
C GLY A 307 -9.16 23.78 24.50
N GLY A 308 -9.40 22.45 24.50
CA GLY A 308 -10.72 21.79 24.63
C GLY A 308 -10.71 20.38 25.27
N SER A 309 -9.55 19.74 25.41
CA SER A 309 -9.32 18.40 26.00
C SER A 309 -8.08 18.40 26.91
N PRO A 310 -7.98 17.54 27.96
CA PRO A 310 -6.78 17.43 28.80
C PRO A 310 -5.53 16.90 28.07
N TYR A 311 -5.65 16.55 26.79
CA TYR A 311 -4.54 16.09 25.94
C TYR A 311 -4.27 17.02 24.75
N ASP A 312 -5.00 18.12 24.64
CA ASP A 312 -4.87 19.10 23.57
C ASP A 312 -3.98 20.26 24.02
N TYR A 313 -2.73 20.20 23.56
CA TYR A 313 -1.68 21.17 23.86
C TYR A 313 -1.23 21.92 22.60
N GLU A 314 -2.14 22.11 21.65
CA GLU A 314 -1.90 22.99 20.51
C GLU A 314 -1.67 24.43 20.97
N LEU A 315 -0.70 25.10 20.34
CA LEU A 315 -0.36 26.49 20.63
C LEU A 315 -1.36 27.43 19.97
N SER A 316 -1.83 28.43 20.71
CA SER A 316 -2.63 29.52 20.15
C SER A 316 -1.81 30.24 19.08
N PRO A 317 -2.42 30.79 18.02
CA PRO A 317 -1.74 31.65 17.04
C PRO A 317 -1.01 32.87 17.65
N THR A 318 -1.33 33.24 18.90
CA THR A 318 -0.67 34.31 19.65
C THR A 318 0.41 33.84 20.63
N SER A 319 0.64 32.52 20.68
CA SER A 319 1.55 31.91 21.63
C SER A 319 2.96 32.48 21.51
N PRO A 320 3.64 32.75 22.65
CA PRO A 320 5.05 33.13 22.63
C PRO A 320 5.98 31.98 22.22
N CYS A 321 5.49 30.74 22.19
CA CYS A 321 6.28 29.56 21.84
C CYS A 321 6.37 29.35 20.31
N LEU A 322 5.49 29.99 19.55
CA LEU A 322 5.54 29.94 18.09
C LEU A 322 6.81 30.64 17.57
N ASN A 323 7.51 29.97 16.65
CA ASN A 323 8.68 30.44 15.93
C ASN A 323 9.83 30.94 16.84
N SER A 324 9.93 30.36 18.03
CA SER A 324 10.80 30.84 19.11
C SER A 324 11.86 29.84 19.56
N GLY A 325 11.88 28.64 18.99
CA GLY A 325 12.85 27.58 19.25
C GLY A 325 14.26 27.88 18.74
N ASN A 326 15.14 26.89 18.76
CA ASN A 326 16.54 27.01 18.42
C ASN A 326 16.69 27.47 16.94
N PRO A 327 17.43 28.54 16.65
CA PRO A 327 17.58 29.09 15.30
C PRO A 327 18.57 28.31 14.42
N ASP A 328 19.14 27.21 14.89
CA ASP A 328 19.94 26.31 14.06
C ASP A 328 19.04 25.64 13.02
N SER A 329 19.44 25.71 11.74
CA SER A 329 18.63 25.23 10.62
C SER A 329 18.36 23.72 10.65
N ARG A 330 19.09 22.98 11.49
CA ARG A 330 18.82 21.56 11.76
C ARG A 330 17.53 21.33 12.57
N TYR A 331 16.95 22.37 13.15
CA TYR A 331 15.74 22.32 13.98
C TYR A 331 14.71 23.34 13.49
N PHE A 332 14.58 23.55 12.19
CA PHE A 332 13.52 24.40 11.63
C PHE A 332 12.21 23.62 11.52
N ASP A 333 11.09 24.34 11.64
CA ASP A 333 9.77 23.73 11.49
C ASP A 333 9.53 23.27 10.04
N LEU A 334 8.53 22.40 9.86
CA LEU A 334 8.14 21.84 8.57
C LEU A 334 7.64 22.91 7.55
N ALA A 335 7.40 24.14 7.99
CA ALA A 335 7.02 25.27 7.15
C ALA A 335 8.22 26.13 6.70
N GLY A 336 9.46 25.74 7.05
CA GLY A 336 10.69 26.46 6.72
C GLY A 336 10.96 27.67 7.64
N GLY A 337 10.19 27.83 8.71
CA GLY A 337 10.34 28.81 9.77
C GLY A 337 11.25 28.31 10.90
N ARG A 338 11.48 29.19 11.88
CA ARG A 338 12.22 28.83 13.10
C ARG A 338 11.34 27.90 13.93
N ASN A 339 11.87 26.85 14.56
CA ASN A 339 11.00 25.88 15.27
C ASN A 339 10.02 26.54 16.23
N ASP A 340 8.81 26.00 16.28
CA ASP A 340 7.95 26.15 17.45
C ASP A 340 8.55 25.37 18.63
N MET A 341 8.37 25.86 19.85
CA MET A 341 8.73 25.08 21.04
C MET A 341 7.61 24.07 21.38
N GLY A 342 7.98 22.94 21.95
CA GLY A 342 7.07 21.89 22.40
C GLY A 342 6.78 20.85 21.31
N ALA A 343 6.02 19.83 21.70
CA ALA A 343 5.62 18.77 20.81
C ALA A 343 4.55 19.25 19.83
N THR A 344 4.78 18.97 18.55
CA THR A 344 3.89 19.25 17.43
C THR A 344 3.08 17.99 17.12
N PHE A 345 1.74 18.10 17.18
CA PHE A 345 0.76 17.06 16.78
C PHE A 345 1.06 15.62 17.26
N VAL A 346 1.00 15.39 18.58
CA VAL A 346 1.07 14.04 19.17
C VAL A 346 -0.34 13.56 19.55
N GLY A 347 -1.08 12.94 18.63
CA GLY A 347 -2.50 12.64 18.83
C GLY A 347 -2.94 11.24 18.42
N ILE A 348 -3.14 10.37 19.44
CA ILE A 348 -3.98 9.14 19.47
C ILE A 348 -3.46 8.01 18.55
N PRO A 349 -3.64 6.70 18.85
CA PRO A 349 -3.26 5.64 17.91
C PRO A 349 -3.86 5.92 16.55
N HIS A 350 -2.98 6.08 15.57
CA HIS A 350 -3.33 6.54 14.24
C HIS A 350 -3.81 5.35 13.41
N VAL A 351 -5.06 5.40 12.96
CA VAL A 351 -5.55 4.48 11.93
C VAL A 351 -5.01 5.02 10.61
N PRO A 352 -4.24 4.24 9.83
CA PRO A 352 -3.79 4.66 8.50
C PRO A 352 -4.94 5.22 7.67
N THR A 353 -4.77 6.43 7.14
CA THR A 353 -5.73 7.08 6.27
C THR A 353 -5.11 7.37 4.91
N THR A 354 -5.97 7.64 3.93
CA THR A 354 -5.55 8.08 2.60
C THR A 354 -5.74 9.59 2.49
N ILE A 355 -4.69 10.28 2.06
CA ILE A 355 -4.67 11.71 1.76
C ILE A 355 -4.52 11.85 0.25
N ARG A 356 -5.57 12.30 -0.43
CA ARG A 356 -5.60 12.42 -1.89
C ARG A 356 -5.02 13.75 -2.34
N VAL A 357 -4.18 13.70 -3.36
CA VAL A 357 -3.62 14.89 -4.02
C VAL A 357 -4.19 14.97 -5.44
N PRO A 358 -4.78 16.10 -5.87
CA PRO A 358 -4.87 17.38 -5.16
C PRO A 358 -6.11 17.55 -4.25
N LEU A 359 -6.98 16.54 -4.14
CA LEU A 359 -8.32 16.68 -3.57
C LEU A 359 -8.33 17.09 -2.08
N ASP A 360 -7.57 16.38 -1.24
CA ASP A 360 -7.49 16.64 0.19
C ASP A 360 -6.35 17.61 0.54
N GLN A 361 -5.27 17.60 -0.25
CA GLN A 361 -4.14 18.53 -0.12
C GLN A 361 -3.68 19.01 -1.51
N PRO A 362 -3.37 20.31 -1.69
CA PRO A 362 -3.12 20.89 -3.00
C PRO A 362 -1.79 20.44 -3.64
N THR A 363 -0.87 19.90 -2.85
CA THR A 363 0.46 19.48 -3.30
C THR A 363 0.88 18.19 -2.60
N ILE A 364 1.82 17.44 -3.20
CA ILE A 364 2.34 16.19 -2.63
C ILE A 364 3.05 16.50 -1.31
N GLN A 365 3.85 17.57 -1.25
CA GLN A 365 4.54 17.95 -0.02
C GLN A 365 3.55 18.29 1.11
N ALA A 366 2.43 18.96 0.81
CA ALA A 366 1.40 19.25 1.80
C ALA A 366 0.72 17.98 2.32
N ALA A 367 0.47 16.99 1.44
CA ALA A 367 -0.02 15.68 1.85
C ALA A 367 0.98 14.92 2.72
N VAL A 368 2.26 14.94 2.37
CA VAL A 368 3.33 14.37 3.20
C VAL A 368 3.37 15.03 4.58
N TYR A 369 3.16 16.35 4.68
CA TYR A 369 3.12 17.04 5.96
C TYR A 369 1.90 16.66 6.80
N ALA A 370 0.73 16.48 6.16
CA ALA A 370 -0.49 16.03 6.81
C ALA A 370 -0.45 14.53 7.19
N SER A 371 0.39 13.74 6.52
CA SER A 371 0.51 12.29 6.72
C SER A 371 1.21 11.92 8.03
N ARG A 372 0.80 10.79 8.61
CA ARG A 372 1.38 10.13 9.77
C ARG A 372 1.93 8.77 9.36
N VAL A 373 2.68 8.12 10.25
CA VAL A 373 3.24 6.79 9.98
C VAL A 373 2.11 5.81 9.65
N GLY A 374 2.24 5.11 8.52
CA GLY A 374 1.23 4.21 7.95
C GLY A 374 0.34 4.84 6.89
N ASP A 375 0.27 6.17 6.78
CA ASP A 375 -0.63 6.83 5.83
C ASP A 375 -0.27 6.61 4.37
N THR A 376 -1.30 6.69 3.54
CA THR A 376 -1.17 6.70 2.09
C THR A 376 -1.37 8.10 1.55
N VAL A 377 -0.36 8.64 0.86
CA VAL A 377 -0.50 9.79 -0.03
C VAL A 377 -0.85 9.25 -1.41
N LEU A 378 -2.13 9.35 -1.79
CA LEU A 378 -2.65 8.88 -3.07
C LEU A 378 -2.69 10.04 -4.06
N VAL A 379 -1.91 9.94 -5.13
CA VAL A 379 -1.75 11.03 -6.10
C VAL A 379 -2.53 10.73 -7.37
N ALA A 380 -3.52 11.56 -7.66
CA ALA A 380 -4.34 11.45 -8.87
C ALA A 380 -3.51 11.73 -10.14
N PRO A 381 -3.95 11.28 -11.33
CA PRO A 381 -3.30 11.59 -12.60
C PRO A 381 -3.01 13.08 -12.77
N GLY A 382 -1.80 13.41 -13.22
CA GLY A 382 -1.37 14.79 -13.37
C GLY A 382 0.14 14.99 -13.45
N SER A 383 0.55 16.23 -13.70
CA SER A 383 1.95 16.66 -13.70
C SER A 383 2.23 17.53 -12.49
N TYR A 384 3.08 17.04 -11.61
CA TYR A 384 3.44 17.65 -10.33
C TYR A 384 4.86 18.21 -10.42
N VAL A 385 5.03 19.47 -9.99
CA VAL A 385 6.32 20.17 -10.01
C VAL A 385 6.71 20.56 -8.59
N GLU A 386 7.43 19.68 -7.90
CA GLU A 386 7.74 19.78 -6.48
C GLU A 386 9.08 19.11 -6.15
N ASN A 387 9.81 19.66 -5.18
CA ASN A 387 10.87 18.94 -4.49
C ASN A 387 10.29 18.41 -3.18
N VAL A 388 10.07 17.10 -3.08
CA VAL A 388 9.36 16.46 -1.98
C VAL A 388 10.35 15.86 -0.98
N HIS A 389 10.22 16.25 0.28
CA HIS A 389 11.06 15.82 1.39
C HIS A 389 10.24 15.06 2.44
N ILE A 390 10.69 13.84 2.77
CA ILE A 390 10.02 12.91 3.68
C ILE A 390 11.04 12.55 4.78
N VAL A 391 10.78 12.98 6.02
CA VAL A 391 11.73 12.81 7.15
C VAL A 391 11.10 11.99 8.27
N GLY A 392 11.68 10.86 8.63
CA GLY A 392 11.28 10.00 9.75
C GLY A 392 9.85 9.43 9.66
N ARG A 393 9.30 9.25 8.45
CA ARG A 393 7.91 8.82 8.17
C ARG A 393 7.86 7.55 7.33
N GLY A 394 7.20 6.51 7.85
CA GLY A 394 6.84 5.29 7.11
C GLY A 394 5.50 5.46 6.40
N ILE A 395 5.47 6.17 5.28
CA ILE A 395 4.25 6.43 4.50
C ILE A 395 4.29 5.68 3.16
N THR A 396 3.12 5.44 2.60
CA THR A 396 2.94 4.96 1.23
C THR A 396 2.69 6.17 0.33
N LEU A 397 3.61 6.48 -0.57
CA LEU A 397 3.41 7.47 -1.63
C LEU A 397 3.15 6.73 -2.93
N ILE A 398 1.92 6.81 -3.45
CA ILE A 398 1.47 6.03 -4.60
C ILE A 398 0.65 6.87 -5.58
N SER A 399 0.88 6.65 -6.87
CA SER A 399 0.01 7.14 -7.95
C SER A 399 -1.25 6.27 -8.07
N GLU A 400 -2.41 6.90 -8.21
CA GLU A 400 -3.69 6.23 -8.42
C GLU A 400 -3.75 5.47 -9.76
N SER A 401 -3.06 5.94 -10.79
CA SER A 401 -3.18 5.40 -12.15
C SER A 401 -1.84 5.07 -12.82
N GLY A 402 -0.79 4.91 -12.02
CA GLY A 402 0.54 4.51 -12.48
C GLY A 402 1.34 5.61 -13.19
N PRO A 403 2.55 5.26 -13.66
CA PRO A 403 3.56 6.25 -14.06
C PRO A 403 3.27 6.88 -15.42
N ALA A 404 2.46 6.26 -16.28
CA ALA A 404 2.15 6.77 -17.61
C ALA A 404 1.34 8.08 -17.61
N VAL A 405 0.65 8.40 -16.51
CA VAL A 405 -0.22 9.58 -16.39
C VAL A 405 0.05 10.43 -15.15
N THR A 406 1.00 10.02 -14.30
CA THR A 406 1.36 10.72 -13.07
C THR A 406 2.85 11.02 -13.06
N SER A 407 3.21 12.23 -13.46
CA SER A 407 4.60 12.67 -13.55
C SER A 407 4.98 13.63 -12.42
N LEU A 408 6.21 13.48 -11.91
CA LEU A 408 6.80 14.29 -10.87
C LEU A 408 8.16 14.83 -11.32
N ALA A 409 8.24 16.16 -11.42
CA ALA A 409 9.46 16.89 -11.75
C ALA A 409 9.85 17.83 -10.60
N PRO A 410 11.14 18.13 -10.39
CA PRO A 410 11.57 19.03 -9.34
C PRO A 410 11.21 20.48 -9.69
N ALA A 411 10.82 21.27 -8.68
CA ALA A 411 10.62 22.71 -8.83
C ALA A 411 11.95 23.47 -8.99
N ASP A 412 12.97 23.04 -8.24
CA ASP A 412 14.37 23.40 -8.44
C ASP A 412 15.15 22.15 -8.89
N PRO A 413 15.58 22.07 -10.16
CA PRO A 413 16.34 20.94 -10.67
C PRO A 413 17.66 20.67 -9.95
N SER A 414 18.25 21.67 -9.26
CA SER A 414 19.49 21.47 -8.49
C SER A 414 19.27 20.74 -7.16
N LEU A 415 18.00 20.58 -6.75
CA LEU A 415 17.58 19.80 -5.59
C LEU A 415 16.94 18.48 -6.03
N ARG A 416 16.96 17.49 -5.14
CA ARG A 416 16.37 16.17 -5.39
C ARG A 416 14.87 16.30 -5.60
N THR A 417 14.31 15.48 -6.50
CA THR A 417 12.87 15.42 -6.72
C THR A 417 12.18 14.80 -5.52
N LEU A 418 12.71 13.67 -5.00
CA LEU A 418 12.29 13.06 -3.74
C LEU A 418 13.51 12.80 -2.85
N HIS A 419 13.42 13.18 -1.58
CA HIS A 419 14.43 12.86 -0.58
C HIS A 419 13.74 12.22 0.63
N PHE A 420 14.15 11.01 0.97
CA PHE A 420 13.69 10.27 2.15
C PHE A 420 14.84 10.26 3.17
N GLU A 421 14.64 10.87 4.33
CA GLU A 421 15.66 11.04 5.38
C GLU A 421 15.25 10.34 6.68
N ASP A 422 16.17 9.59 7.30
CA ASP A 422 16.07 9.03 8.65
C ASP A 422 14.82 8.12 8.90
N ASN A 423 14.30 7.45 7.87
CA ASN A 423 13.18 6.49 7.93
C ASN A 423 13.57 5.10 8.43
N THR A 424 14.48 4.98 9.40
CA THR A 424 14.99 3.66 9.84
C THR A 424 13.89 2.80 10.47
N GLY A 425 13.66 1.60 9.94
CA GLY A 425 12.72 0.62 10.48
C GLY A 425 11.24 0.92 10.20
N LEU A 426 10.97 1.85 9.27
CA LEU A 426 9.64 2.18 8.80
C LEU A 426 9.54 1.80 7.32
N GLU A 427 8.52 1.02 6.94
CA GLU A 427 8.28 0.69 5.53
C GLU A 427 7.76 1.94 4.81
N THR A 428 8.60 2.49 3.95
CA THR A 428 8.20 3.54 3.00
C THR A 428 8.00 2.92 1.62
N ILE A 429 6.86 3.17 1.00
CA ILE A 429 6.57 2.71 -0.37
C ILE A 429 6.55 3.92 -1.30
N LEU A 430 7.29 3.83 -2.41
CA LEU A 430 7.19 4.76 -3.53
C LEU A 430 6.75 3.99 -4.76
N SER A 431 5.57 4.30 -5.31
CA SER A 431 5.01 3.52 -6.41
C SER A 431 4.24 4.32 -7.46
N GLY A 432 4.44 3.96 -8.73
CA GLY A 432 3.58 4.40 -9.82
C GLY A 432 3.86 5.79 -10.38
N PHE A 433 5.06 6.37 -10.21
CA PHE A 433 5.37 7.72 -10.73
C PHE A 433 6.32 7.69 -11.92
N GLU A 434 6.10 8.57 -12.90
CA GLU A 434 7.19 9.02 -13.78
C GLU A 434 7.98 10.13 -13.07
N ILE A 435 9.29 9.95 -12.91
CA ILE A 435 10.20 10.86 -12.22
C ILE A 435 11.24 11.37 -13.21
N THR A 436 11.23 12.68 -13.47
CA THR A 436 12.01 13.29 -14.54
C THR A 436 12.59 14.65 -14.20
N GLY A 437 13.54 15.13 -15.01
CA GLY A 437 14.02 16.52 -15.01
C GLY A 437 14.98 16.91 -13.89
N SER A 438 15.44 15.97 -13.05
CA SER A 438 16.38 16.29 -11.96
C SER A 438 17.81 16.55 -12.48
N GLN A 439 18.48 17.54 -11.86
CA GLN A 439 19.88 17.91 -12.07
C GLN A 439 20.71 17.89 -10.78
N ALA A 440 20.18 17.28 -9.73
CA ALA A 440 20.78 17.24 -8.40
C ALA A 440 21.80 16.10 -8.29
N PHE A 441 22.17 15.76 -7.04
CA PHE A 441 22.96 14.56 -6.79
C PHE A 441 22.29 13.29 -7.33
N CYS A 442 20.97 13.17 -7.17
CA CYS A 442 20.10 12.12 -7.72
C CYS A 442 18.66 12.65 -7.85
N ALA A 443 17.78 11.93 -8.56
CA ALA A 443 16.36 12.30 -8.63
C ALA A 443 15.63 11.86 -7.35
N VAL A 444 15.91 10.64 -6.89
CA VAL A 444 15.39 10.08 -5.64
C VAL A 444 16.53 9.61 -4.76
N GLU A 445 16.50 9.98 -3.47
CA GLU A 445 17.43 9.47 -2.46
C GLU A 445 16.71 8.81 -1.30
N ILE A 446 17.12 7.57 -0.98
CA ILE A 446 16.77 6.91 0.28
C ILE A 446 17.96 7.01 1.23
N TYR A 447 17.95 8.06 2.05
CA TYR A 447 18.98 8.39 3.01
C TYR A 447 18.61 7.87 4.41
N ARG A 448 19.35 6.88 4.90
CA ARG A 448 19.19 6.28 6.25
C ARG A 448 17.77 5.74 6.51
N GLY A 449 17.22 4.98 5.57
CA GLY A 449 15.92 4.33 5.70
C GLY A 449 15.83 3.04 4.88
N THR A 450 14.72 2.32 5.06
CA THR A 450 14.36 1.12 4.29
C THR A 450 13.15 1.47 3.43
N ALA A 451 13.19 1.21 2.12
CA ALA A 451 12.09 1.55 1.22
C ALA A 451 11.85 0.46 0.18
N LEU A 452 10.58 0.31 -0.21
CA LEU A 452 10.16 -0.39 -1.41
C LEU A 452 9.90 0.64 -2.50
N VAL A 453 10.78 0.68 -3.49
CA VAL A 453 10.61 1.50 -4.69
C VAL A 453 10.13 0.57 -5.79
N LYS A 454 8.89 0.75 -6.26
CA LYS A 454 8.32 -0.16 -7.26
C LYS A 454 7.47 0.50 -8.33
N ASP A 455 7.39 -0.12 -9.49
CA ASP A 455 6.45 0.29 -10.55
C ASP A 455 6.59 1.78 -10.97
N ASN A 456 7.78 2.37 -10.84
CA ASN A 456 8.07 3.75 -11.24
C ASN A 456 8.85 3.81 -12.55
N VAL A 457 8.80 4.96 -13.23
CA VAL A 457 9.61 5.26 -14.42
C VAL A 457 10.54 6.42 -14.10
N PHE A 458 11.85 6.22 -14.14
CA PHE A 458 12.87 7.25 -14.04
C PHE A 458 13.35 7.60 -15.44
N SER A 459 12.99 8.78 -15.95
CA SER A 459 13.24 9.16 -17.34
C SER A 459 14.04 10.47 -17.47
N GLY A 460 15.13 10.45 -18.24
CA GLY A 460 15.81 11.67 -18.68
C GLY A 460 16.45 12.55 -17.59
N ASN A 461 16.77 11.99 -16.42
CA ASN A 461 17.41 12.74 -15.33
C ASN A 461 18.91 12.96 -15.61
N GLN A 462 19.44 14.14 -15.28
CA GLN A 462 20.85 14.53 -15.49
C GLN A 462 21.55 14.77 -14.15
N VAL A 463 21.87 13.71 -13.45
CA VAL A 463 22.27 13.72 -12.04
C VAL A 463 23.77 13.50 -11.86
N ASP A 464 24.32 13.77 -10.67
CA ASP A 464 25.74 13.47 -10.41
C ASP A 464 25.98 11.98 -10.12
N ALA A 465 25.03 11.32 -9.45
CA ALA A 465 25.00 9.90 -9.16
C ALA A 465 23.93 9.20 -10.01
N GLY A 466 23.16 8.26 -9.45
CA GLY A 466 22.09 7.57 -10.16
C GLY A 466 20.75 8.28 -10.06
N ALA A 467 19.85 8.02 -11.01
CA ALA A 467 18.50 8.58 -10.94
C ALA A 467 17.80 8.16 -9.63
N LEU A 468 18.06 6.93 -9.18
CA LEU A 468 17.80 6.47 -7.82
C LEU A 468 19.12 6.23 -7.06
N VAL A 469 19.22 6.75 -5.83
CA VAL A 469 20.26 6.39 -4.86
C VAL A 469 19.61 5.72 -3.64
N ALA A 470 19.89 4.43 -3.42
CA ALA A 470 19.38 3.67 -2.28
C ALA A 470 20.54 3.20 -1.38
N GLY A 471 20.67 3.76 -0.17
CA GLY A 471 21.99 3.82 0.46
C GLY A 471 22.19 3.28 1.86
N HIS A 472 21.27 3.30 2.82
CA HIS A 472 21.75 3.17 4.23
C HIS A 472 20.92 2.27 5.17
N GLY A 473 19.75 1.77 4.76
CA GLY A 473 18.89 0.93 5.61
C GLY A 473 18.36 -0.37 4.98
N GLY A 474 18.86 -0.79 3.80
CA GLY A 474 18.28 -1.91 3.04
C GLY A 474 17.01 -1.53 2.27
N GLY A 475 16.33 -2.52 1.68
CA GLY A 475 15.08 -2.31 0.92
C GLY A 475 15.01 -3.10 -0.39
N ALA A 476 14.04 -2.74 -1.23
CA ALA A 476 13.81 -3.40 -2.51
C ALA A 476 13.50 -2.38 -3.62
N VAL A 477 14.09 -2.61 -4.80
CA VAL A 477 13.85 -1.87 -6.04
C VAL A 477 13.30 -2.88 -7.04
N VAL A 478 11.98 -2.85 -7.27
CA VAL A 478 11.26 -3.92 -7.99
C VAL A 478 10.36 -3.37 -9.08
N GLY A 479 10.42 -3.91 -10.31
CA GLY A 479 9.44 -3.54 -11.34
C GLY A 479 9.57 -2.10 -11.87
N ASN A 480 10.70 -1.43 -11.64
CA ASN A 480 10.89 -0.06 -12.10
C ASN A 480 11.55 -0.01 -13.48
N ILE A 481 11.36 1.11 -14.15
CA ILE A 481 11.95 1.43 -15.44
C ILE A 481 12.94 2.58 -15.26
N PHE A 482 14.18 2.43 -15.69
CA PHE A 482 15.21 3.48 -15.72
C PHE A 482 15.61 3.70 -17.18
N THR A 483 15.18 4.81 -17.78
CA THR A 483 15.40 5.09 -19.20
C THR A 483 16.09 6.42 -19.45
N ASN A 484 17.16 6.40 -20.25
CA ASN A 484 17.85 7.61 -20.73
C ASN A 484 18.35 8.56 -19.64
N ASN A 485 18.68 8.06 -18.45
CA ASN A 485 19.27 8.87 -17.38
C ASN A 485 20.79 9.02 -17.56
N GLN A 486 21.33 10.16 -17.13
CA GLN A 486 22.75 10.50 -17.25
C GLN A 486 23.32 10.83 -15.87
N GLY A 487 24.27 10.02 -15.42
CA GLY A 487 25.00 10.21 -14.17
C GLY A 487 26.42 10.75 -14.41
N SER A 488 26.81 11.89 -13.84
CA SER A 488 28.16 12.44 -14.01
C SER A 488 29.25 11.45 -13.55
N PHE A 489 29.01 10.73 -12.45
CA PHE A 489 29.99 9.83 -11.84
C PHE A 489 29.54 8.36 -11.83
N HIS A 490 28.37 8.06 -11.27
CA HIS A 490 28.00 6.70 -10.86
C HIS A 490 26.55 6.37 -11.20
N GLY A 491 26.25 5.18 -11.71
CA GLY A 491 24.91 4.61 -11.57
C GLY A 491 23.84 5.26 -12.44
N GLY A 492 24.11 5.62 -13.70
CA GLY A 492 23.23 6.43 -14.56
C GLY A 492 21.74 6.13 -14.39
N GLY A 493 21.35 4.85 -14.41
CA GLY A 493 20.05 4.37 -13.95
C GLY A 493 19.91 4.40 -12.42
N MET A 494 20.62 3.52 -11.71
CA MET A 494 20.60 3.48 -10.25
C MET A 494 21.98 3.30 -9.61
N GLN A 495 22.12 3.84 -8.39
CA GLN A 495 23.22 3.58 -7.49
C GLN A 495 22.69 2.99 -6.16
N VAL A 496 23.32 1.90 -5.71
CA VAL A 496 23.05 1.29 -4.40
C VAL A 496 24.31 1.39 -3.55
N ALA A 497 24.19 2.02 -2.39
CA ALA A 497 25.32 2.37 -1.53
C ALA A 497 25.22 1.76 -0.10
N SER A 498 24.72 0.52 0.03
CA SER A 498 24.18 -0.05 1.29
C SER A 498 25.02 -1.10 2.01
N TRP A 499 25.32 -0.88 3.28
CA TRP A 499 25.90 -1.92 4.17
C TRP A 499 24.93 -3.05 4.55
N ASN A 500 23.69 -2.99 4.06
CA ASN A 500 22.60 -3.93 4.33
C ASN A 500 22.10 -4.59 3.03
N PRO A 501 21.50 -5.80 3.11
CA PRO A 501 20.94 -6.50 1.96
C PRO A 501 19.95 -5.63 1.17
N MET A 502 20.04 -5.68 -0.16
CA MET A 502 19.17 -4.99 -1.11
C MET A 502 18.68 -5.97 -2.16
N LEU A 503 17.38 -5.96 -2.44
CA LEU A 503 16.81 -6.68 -3.58
C LEU A 503 16.66 -5.73 -4.77
N ILE A 504 17.23 -6.09 -5.91
CA ILE A 504 17.05 -5.39 -7.18
C ILE A 504 16.48 -6.42 -8.15
N ALA A 505 15.18 -6.37 -8.37
CA ALA A 505 14.48 -7.39 -9.14
C ALA A 505 13.54 -6.82 -10.18
N ASP A 506 13.37 -7.52 -11.30
CA ASP A 506 12.28 -7.23 -12.26
C ASP A 506 12.34 -5.81 -12.85
N ASN A 507 13.50 -5.15 -12.84
CA ASN A 507 13.63 -3.78 -13.35
C ASN A 507 14.09 -3.79 -14.82
N THR A 508 13.65 -2.77 -15.56
CA THR A 508 14.08 -2.49 -16.92
C THR A 508 14.98 -1.25 -16.94
N VAL A 509 16.24 -1.40 -17.35
CA VAL A 509 17.29 -0.37 -17.30
C VAL A 509 17.83 -0.16 -18.70
N ILE A 510 17.37 0.88 -19.40
CA ILE A 510 17.63 1.08 -20.84
C ILE A 510 18.30 2.44 -21.13
N GLY A 511 19.34 2.46 -21.95
CA GLY A 511 19.84 3.71 -22.54
C GLY A 511 20.48 4.68 -21.54
N ASN A 512 20.84 4.24 -20.33
CA ASN A 512 21.42 5.11 -19.32
C ASN A 512 22.92 5.28 -19.55
N SER A 513 23.49 6.39 -19.09
CA SER A 513 24.92 6.66 -19.21
C SER A 513 25.54 7.18 -17.93
N ALA A 514 26.78 6.78 -17.63
CA ALA A 514 27.55 7.35 -16.52
C ALA A 514 29.06 7.18 -16.67
N THR A 515 29.86 7.69 -15.73
CA THR A 515 31.30 7.35 -15.72
C THR A 515 31.54 5.90 -15.29
N TYR A 516 30.84 5.43 -14.26
CA TYR A 516 30.93 4.05 -13.74
C TYR A 516 29.53 3.46 -13.51
N GLY A 517 29.30 2.21 -13.93
CA GLY A 517 28.03 1.50 -13.70
C GLY A 517 26.84 2.21 -14.32
N ALA A 518 26.80 2.32 -15.65
CA ALA A 518 25.79 3.16 -16.31
C ALA A 518 24.35 2.67 -16.09
N GLY A 519 24.12 1.36 -16.11
CA GLY A 519 22.83 0.79 -15.69
C GLY A 519 22.69 0.76 -14.17
N ILE A 520 23.40 -0.16 -13.53
CA ILE A 520 23.36 -0.40 -12.08
C ILE A 520 24.77 -0.29 -11.50
N ASN A 521 24.92 0.52 -10.45
CA ASN A 521 26.16 0.62 -9.69
C ASN A 521 25.95 0.17 -8.24
N LEU A 522 26.69 -0.86 -7.83
CA LEU A 522 26.75 -1.35 -6.45
C LEU A 522 28.05 -0.84 -5.78
N LEU A 523 27.91 0.11 -4.86
CA LEU A 523 29.01 0.73 -4.12
C LEU A 523 28.97 0.31 -2.64
N GLY A 524 29.76 -0.69 -2.25
CA GLY A 524 29.78 -1.18 -0.86
C GLY A 524 28.48 -1.91 -0.44
N ALA A 525 27.73 -2.43 -1.42
CA ALA A 525 26.51 -3.19 -1.19
C ALA A 525 26.80 -4.61 -0.68
N SER A 526 26.65 -4.89 0.62
CA SER A 526 26.86 -6.24 1.16
C SER A 526 25.58 -7.10 1.07
N ASN A 527 25.69 -8.33 0.56
CA ASN A 527 24.56 -9.26 0.37
C ASN A 527 23.43 -8.73 -0.54
N ALA A 528 23.77 -7.96 -1.58
CA ALA A 528 22.78 -7.56 -2.57
C ALA A 528 22.37 -8.73 -3.47
N VAL A 529 21.10 -8.77 -3.88
CA VAL A 529 20.58 -9.72 -4.86
C VAL A 529 20.07 -8.94 -6.07
N VAL A 530 20.72 -9.14 -7.21
CA VAL A 530 20.33 -8.54 -8.50
C VAL A 530 19.79 -9.65 -9.38
N LYS A 531 18.47 -9.70 -9.57
CA LYS A 531 17.84 -10.79 -10.30
C LYS A 531 16.76 -10.38 -11.28
N ASN A 532 16.59 -11.15 -12.35
CA ASN A 532 15.49 -10.95 -13.30
C ASN A 532 15.38 -9.51 -13.84
N ASN A 533 16.52 -8.81 -13.99
CA ASN A 533 16.54 -7.46 -14.55
C ASN A 533 16.87 -7.50 -16.04
N PHE A 534 16.33 -6.52 -16.75
CA PHE A 534 16.55 -6.29 -18.16
C PHE A 534 17.43 -5.05 -18.35
N ILE A 535 18.66 -5.21 -18.83
CA ILE A 535 19.68 -4.14 -18.83
C ILE A 535 20.24 -3.95 -20.25
N VAL A 536 19.82 -2.89 -20.94
CA VAL A 536 20.10 -2.73 -22.37
C VAL A 536 20.60 -1.35 -22.76
N ASP A 537 21.52 -1.30 -23.72
CA ASP A 537 22.02 -0.05 -24.30
C ASP A 537 22.58 0.93 -23.26
N ASN A 538 23.13 0.43 -22.14
CA ASN A 538 23.71 1.29 -21.11
C ASN A 538 25.19 1.55 -21.40
N HIS A 539 25.61 2.80 -21.31
CA HIS A 539 26.91 3.26 -21.77
C HIS A 539 27.73 3.91 -20.66
N SER A 540 28.78 3.25 -20.18
CA SER A 540 29.73 3.83 -19.23
C SER A 540 31.00 4.38 -19.89
N LEU A 541 31.53 5.49 -19.37
CA LEU A 541 32.80 6.06 -19.88
C LEU A 541 34.04 5.29 -19.39
N SER A 542 33.93 4.53 -18.29
CA SER A 542 35.04 3.81 -17.69
C SER A 542 34.76 2.32 -17.50
N TYR A 543 33.96 1.93 -16.49
CA TYR A 543 33.73 0.52 -16.12
C TYR A 543 32.26 0.22 -15.89
N GLY A 544 31.82 -1.00 -16.22
CA GLY A 544 30.47 -1.49 -16.00
C GLY A 544 29.41 -0.76 -16.83
N GLY A 545 29.22 -1.17 -18.08
CA GLY A 545 28.14 -0.63 -18.92
C GLY A 545 26.77 -1.00 -18.34
N GLY A 546 26.53 -2.30 -18.15
CA GLY A 546 25.32 -2.83 -17.52
C GLY A 546 25.38 -2.74 -16.00
N ILE A 547 26.19 -3.60 -15.36
CA ILE A 547 26.33 -3.67 -13.91
C ILE A 547 27.78 -3.43 -13.51
N TYR A 548 28.01 -2.54 -12.54
CA TYR A 548 29.30 -2.33 -11.91
C TYR A 548 29.27 -2.60 -10.42
N LEU A 549 30.25 -3.35 -9.94
CA LEU A 549 30.54 -3.54 -8.52
C LEU A 549 31.84 -2.82 -8.21
N ALA A 550 31.74 -1.71 -7.48
CA ALA A 550 32.88 -0.84 -7.18
C ALA A 550 33.61 -1.26 -5.89
N ASN A 551 34.94 -1.44 -5.99
CA ASN A 551 35.91 -1.76 -4.95
C ASN A 551 35.54 -1.36 -3.51
N SER A 552 35.63 -2.34 -2.60
CA SER A 552 35.45 -2.38 -1.13
C SER A 552 34.06 -2.70 -0.56
N ASP A 553 34.03 -3.79 0.23
CA ASP A 553 32.99 -4.33 1.15
C ASP A 553 31.69 -4.93 0.56
N ALA A 554 31.49 -4.92 -0.76
CA ALA A 554 30.48 -5.77 -1.38
C ALA A 554 30.93 -7.24 -1.31
N VAL A 555 30.33 -7.99 -0.39
CA VAL A 555 30.61 -9.41 -0.15
C VAL A 555 29.32 -10.17 -0.30
N ASN A 556 29.38 -11.34 -0.94
CA ASN A 556 28.25 -12.25 -1.12
C ASN A 556 27.08 -11.63 -1.91
N THR A 557 27.41 -10.82 -2.92
CA THR A 557 26.45 -10.34 -3.92
C THR A 557 26.08 -11.47 -4.86
N ILE A 558 24.78 -11.61 -5.14
CA ILE A 558 24.25 -12.64 -6.04
C ILE A 558 23.62 -11.95 -7.25
N ILE A 559 24.12 -12.25 -8.44
CA ILE A 559 23.61 -11.72 -9.71
C ILE A 559 23.09 -12.86 -10.57
N HIS A 560 21.79 -13.00 -10.74
CA HIS A 560 21.25 -14.15 -11.46
C HIS A 560 19.99 -13.89 -12.28
N ASP A 561 19.77 -14.69 -13.32
CA ASP A 561 18.60 -14.60 -14.21
C ASP A 561 18.44 -13.20 -14.85
N ASN A 562 19.53 -12.43 -15.05
CA ASN A 562 19.44 -11.13 -15.73
C ASN A 562 19.72 -11.28 -17.23
N THR A 563 19.12 -10.41 -18.05
CA THR A 563 19.44 -10.29 -19.47
C THR A 563 20.08 -8.94 -19.75
N ILE A 564 21.35 -8.95 -20.18
CA ILE A 564 22.19 -7.77 -20.40
C ILE A 564 22.61 -7.73 -21.86
N VAL A 565 22.21 -6.70 -22.60
CA VAL A 565 22.46 -6.62 -24.05
C VAL A 565 23.00 -5.26 -24.47
N ASN A 566 23.98 -5.27 -25.38
CA ASN A 566 24.52 -4.08 -26.03
C ASN A 566 24.98 -2.97 -25.06
N CYS A 567 25.40 -3.35 -23.86
CA CYS A 567 25.95 -2.42 -22.88
C CYS A 567 27.44 -2.21 -23.14
N THR A 568 27.92 -0.97 -23.02
CA THR A 568 29.31 -0.63 -23.37
C THR A 568 30.05 0.06 -22.23
N SER A 569 31.35 -0.21 -22.07
CA SER A 569 32.26 0.55 -21.22
C SER A 569 33.45 1.11 -22.02
N GLY A 570 33.89 2.33 -21.66
CA GLY A 570 34.98 3.03 -22.36
C GLY A 570 36.38 2.48 -22.10
N ASN A 571 36.61 1.83 -20.95
CA ASN A 571 37.77 0.96 -20.72
C ASN A 571 37.31 -0.50 -20.84
N ASP A 572 38.23 -1.44 -21.12
CA ASP A 572 37.95 -2.89 -21.24
C ASP A 572 37.44 -3.57 -19.92
N GLY A 573 36.82 -2.83 -18.99
CA GLY A 573 36.38 -3.35 -17.69
C GLY A 573 34.87 -3.53 -17.55
N GLY A 574 34.33 -4.49 -18.30
CA GLY A 574 32.99 -5.08 -18.25
C GLY A 574 31.90 -4.20 -18.87
N GLY A 575 31.64 -4.36 -20.16
CA GLY A 575 30.44 -3.81 -20.82
C GLY A 575 29.15 -4.40 -20.25
N GLY A 576 29.16 -5.71 -19.97
CA GLY A 576 28.05 -6.41 -19.31
C GLY A 576 28.09 -6.27 -17.79
N ILE A 577 28.90 -7.10 -17.12
CA ILE A 577 29.10 -7.09 -15.67
C ILE A 577 30.58 -6.86 -15.34
N CYS A 578 30.85 -5.94 -14.43
CA CYS A 578 32.20 -5.61 -13.97
C CYS A 578 32.33 -5.78 -12.46
N PHE A 579 33.20 -6.70 -12.03
CA PHE A 579 33.59 -6.97 -10.65
C PHE A 579 34.94 -6.29 -10.35
N GLY A 580 34.90 -5.11 -9.73
CA GLY A 580 36.08 -4.31 -9.42
C GLY A 580 36.67 -4.59 -8.05
N GLY A 581 37.24 -5.79 -7.82
CA GLY A 581 37.91 -6.15 -6.55
C GLY A 581 36.99 -6.80 -5.51
N CYS A 582 36.23 -7.81 -5.95
CA CYS A 582 35.15 -8.46 -5.19
C CYS A 582 35.60 -9.68 -4.37
N ALA A 583 34.81 -10.07 -3.35
CA ALA A 583 35.04 -11.28 -2.56
C ALA A 583 33.73 -12.07 -2.32
N ASP A 584 33.76 -13.38 -2.60
CA ASP A 584 32.65 -14.31 -2.38
C ASP A 584 31.36 -14.00 -3.19
N ASP A 585 31.46 -13.23 -4.28
CA ASP A 585 30.32 -12.90 -5.15
C ASP A 585 29.98 -14.03 -6.13
N THR A 586 28.72 -14.12 -6.53
CA THR A 586 28.21 -15.20 -7.38
C THR A 586 27.40 -14.66 -8.54
N ALA A 587 27.65 -15.15 -9.76
CA ALA A 587 26.83 -14.84 -10.93
C ALA A 587 26.49 -16.09 -11.75
N TYR A 588 25.21 -16.34 -11.97
CA TYR A 588 24.72 -17.50 -12.71
C TYR A 588 23.42 -17.21 -13.45
N ASN A 589 23.10 -18.01 -14.46
CA ASN A 589 21.88 -17.87 -15.26
C ASN A 589 21.72 -16.51 -15.95
N ASN A 590 22.77 -15.72 -16.14
CA ASN A 590 22.63 -14.44 -16.84
C ASN A 590 22.82 -14.64 -18.35
N ILE A 591 22.07 -13.92 -19.17
CA ILE A 591 22.36 -13.75 -20.60
C ILE A 591 23.12 -12.44 -20.79
N ILE A 592 24.29 -12.47 -21.43
CA ILE A 592 25.14 -11.30 -21.68
C ILE A 592 25.56 -11.30 -23.15
N VAL A 593 25.05 -10.35 -23.93
CA VAL A 593 25.15 -10.37 -25.40
C VAL A 593 25.58 -9.02 -25.95
N ASP A 594 26.42 -9.04 -26.99
CA ASP A 594 26.81 -7.85 -27.75
C ASP A 594 27.41 -6.70 -26.91
N CYS A 595 27.91 -6.99 -25.69
CA CYS A 595 28.46 -5.97 -24.83
C CYS A 595 29.88 -5.55 -25.24
N GLY A 596 30.17 -4.25 -25.19
CA GLY A 596 31.50 -3.68 -25.45
C GLY A 596 32.26 -3.37 -24.16
N GLY A 597 33.47 -3.90 -23.97
CA GLY A 597 34.24 -3.83 -22.73
C GLY A 597 34.38 -5.16 -21.98
N ASN A 598 34.16 -6.30 -22.62
CA ASN A 598 33.98 -7.65 -22.07
C ASN A 598 32.56 -7.93 -21.55
N GLY A 599 32.09 -9.16 -21.74
CA GLY A 599 30.79 -9.61 -21.20
C GLY A 599 30.83 -9.61 -19.66
N ILE A 600 31.72 -10.42 -19.08
CA ILE A 600 32.06 -10.39 -17.66
C ILE A 600 33.53 -10.00 -17.49
N TRP A 601 33.80 -9.01 -16.65
CA TRP A 601 35.14 -8.62 -16.25
C TRP A 601 35.28 -8.74 -14.73
N ALA A 602 36.26 -9.50 -14.27
CA ALA A 602 36.54 -9.67 -12.84
C ALA A 602 38.04 -9.65 -12.58
N ASP A 603 38.59 -8.49 -12.21
CA ASP A 603 40.00 -8.37 -11.85
C ASP A 603 40.16 -8.29 -10.32
N ASN A 604 41.25 -8.86 -9.80
CA ASN A 604 41.56 -8.91 -8.36
C ASN A 604 40.40 -9.42 -7.47
N SER A 605 39.58 -10.34 -7.97
CA SER A 605 38.44 -10.90 -7.25
C SER A 605 38.77 -12.27 -6.61
N PHE A 606 38.24 -12.55 -5.41
CA PHE A 606 38.56 -13.74 -4.61
C PHE A 606 37.31 -14.56 -4.32
N ASN A 607 37.40 -15.89 -4.39
CA ASN A 607 36.30 -16.83 -4.09
C ASN A 607 34.99 -16.58 -4.85
N CYS A 608 35.03 -15.85 -5.96
CA CYS A 608 33.81 -15.62 -6.74
C CYS A 608 33.45 -16.88 -7.55
N PHE A 609 32.16 -17.15 -7.69
CA PHE A 609 31.65 -18.29 -8.44
C PHE A 609 30.79 -17.82 -9.61
N PHE A 610 31.27 -18.06 -10.83
CA PHE A 610 30.59 -17.70 -12.06
C PHE A 610 30.38 -18.96 -12.90
N ASP A 611 29.12 -19.35 -13.08
CA ASP A 611 28.76 -20.58 -13.81
C ASP A 611 27.33 -20.48 -14.36
N TYR A 612 26.99 -21.25 -15.39
CA TYR A 612 25.65 -21.29 -16.02
C TYR A 612 25.16 -19.97 -16.65
N ASN A 613 26.04 -19.08 -17.08
CA ASN A 613 25.66 -17.89 -17.85
C ASN A 613 25.71 -18.20 -19.35
N CYS A 614 25.04 -17.37 -20.15
CA CYS A 614 25.13 -17.38 -21.60
C CYS A 614 25.84 -16.11 -22.06
N LEU A 615 27.04 -16.25 -22.63
CA LEU A 615 27.81 -15.14 -23.16
C LEU A 615 27.95 -15.27 -24.67
N PHE A 616 27.57 -14.23 -25.42
CA PHE A 616 27.61 -14.28 -26.88
C PHE A 616 27.98 -12.95 -27.53
N ASP A 617 28.99 -12.99 -28.40
CA ASP A 617 29.45 -11.88 -29.25
C ASP A 617 29.88 -10.61 -28.49
N ASN A 618 30.33 -10.75 -27.24
CA ASN A 618 30.87 -9.62 -26.48
C ASN A 618 32.32 -9.31 -26.89
N GLN A 619 32.69 -8.03 -26.85
CA GLN A 619 34.00 -7.53 -27.27
C GLN A 619 34.73 -6.84 -26.11
N PRO A 620 36.06 -6.97 -25.94
CA PRO A 620 36.98 -7.77 -26.75
C PRO A 620 36.92 -9.28 -26.48
N THR A 621 36.34 -9.70 -25.35
CA THR A 621 36.09 -11.12 -25.04
C THR A 621 34.80 -11.29 -24.25
N ASP A 622 34.19 -12.46 -24.28
CA ASP A 622 33.06 -12.78 -23.40
C ASP A 622 33.41 -12.67 -21.91
N TYR A 623 34.67 -12.92 -21.54
CA TYR A 623 35.05 -13.07 -20.15
C TYR A 623 36.53 -12.74 -19.89
N PHE A 624 36.83 -12.03 -18.80
CA PHE A 624 38.19 -11.69 -18.37
C PHE A 624 38.42 -11.79 -16.85
N GLY A 625 39.53 -12.41 -16.43
CA GLY A 625 40.17 -12.20 -15.11
C GLY A 625 40.11 -13.34 -14.07
N VAL A 626 38.95 -13.99 -13.84
CA VAL A 626 38.79 -15.13 -12.89
C VAL A 626 38.61 -16.46 -13.65
N PRO A 627 38.91 -17.64 -13.07
CA PRO A 627 38.62 -18.92 -13.73
C PRO A 627 37.11 -19.13 -13.95
N MET A 628 36.73 -19.56 -15.16
CA MET A 628 35.35 -19.86 -15.53
C MET A 628 34.84 -21.14 -14.86
N GLY A 629 33.53 -21.19 -14.58
CA GLY A 629 32.80 -22.43 -14.33
C GLY A 629 32.72 -23.32 -15.59
N ASP A 630 32.48 -24.62 -15.38
CA ASP A 630 32.46 -25.62 -16.46
C ASP A 630 31.18 -25.57 -17.32
N ASN A 631 30.14 -24.84 -16.90
CA ASN A 631 28.81 -24.85 -17.50
C ASN A 631 28.40 -23.54 -18.19
N GLU A 632 29.36 -22.65 -18.45
CA GLU A 632 29.14 -21.44 -19.25
C GLU A 632 28.76 -21.78 -20.71
N LEU A 633 27.77 -21.08 -21.24
CA LEU A 633 27.26 -21.24 -22.60
C LEU A 633 27.78 -20.12 -23.51
N TYR A 634 28.46 -20.49 -24.60
CA TYR A 634 28.96 -19.56 -25.62
C TYR A 634 28.18 -19.70 -26.93
N ALA A 635 26.88 -19.40 -26.89
CA ALA A 635 25.99 -19.60 -28.01
C ALA A 635 24.97 -18.46 -28.12
N ASN A 636 24.51 -18.20 -29.33
CA ASN A 636 23.46 -17.22 -29.56
C ASN A 636 22.19 -17.65 -28.78
N PRO A 637 21.62 -16.79 -27.92
CA PRO A 637 20.43 -17.13 -27.14
C PRO A 637 19.14 -17.27 -27.97
N GLN A 638 19.15 -16.92 -29.26
CA GLN A 638 18.01 -17.06 -30.18
C GLN A 638 16.76 -16.35 -29.68
N PHE A 639 16.81 -15.02 -29.54
CA PHE A 639 15.63 -14.23 -29.20
C PHE A 639 14.56 -14.24 -30.33
N VAL A 640 13.28 -14.10 -29.98
CA VAL A 640 12.13 -14.06 -30.91
C VAL A 640 12.05 -12.68 -31.58
N GLY A 641 12.10 -12.60 -32.91
CA GLY A 641 11.76 -11.36 -33.65
C GLY A 641 12.90 -10.36 -33.84
N GLY A 642 12.68 -9.36 -34.72
CA GLY A 642 13.69 -8.45 -35.27
C GLY A 642 13.49 -6.97 -34.90
N ASP A 643 12.97 -6.71 -33.70
CA ASP A 643 13.04 -5.39 -33.06
C ASP A 643 14.21 -5.38 -32.04
N PRO A 644 14.82 -4.22 -31.74
CA PRO A 644 15.97 -4.12 -30.83
C PRO A 644 15.62 -4.29 -29.34
N PHE A 645 14.36 -4.61 -28.99
CA PHE A 645 13.89 -4.68 -27.61
C PHE A 645 13.19 -5.99 -27.22
N SER A 646 12.97 -6.94 -28.13
CA SER A 646 12.36 -8.24 -27.85
C SER A 646 13.42 -9.30 -27.54
N TYR A 647 13.44 -9.74 -26.28
CA TYR A 647 14.46 -10.65 -25.74
C TYR A 647 13.85 -11.95 -25.18
N GLU A 648 12.68 -12.33 -25.69
CA GLU A 648 12.04 -13.61 -25.38
C GLU A 648 12.82 -14.73 -26.07
N LEU A 649 13.12 -15.82 -25.36
CA LEU A 649 13.83 -16.96 -25.95
C LEU A 649 12.91 -17.73 -26.91
N GLN A 650 13.41 -18.05 -28.11
CA GLN A 650 12.76 -19.03 -28.96
C GLN A 650 12.73 -20.39 -28.25
N GLN A 651 11.69 -21.19 -28.49
CA GLN A 651 11.58 -22.54 -27.93
C GLN A 651 12.79 -23.45 -28.26
N SER A 652 13.51 -23.19 -29.36
CA SER A 652 14.72 -23.94 -29.73
C SER A 652 16.02 -23.39 -29.13
N SER A 653 15.93 -22.33 -28.32
CA SER A 653 17.08 -21.62 -27.78
C SER A 653 18.00 -22.56 -26.99
N PRO A 654 19.32 -22.39 -27.10
CA PRO A 654 20.26 -23.13 -26.27
C PRO A 654 20.24 -22.71 -24.79
N CYS A 655 19.56 -21.62 -24.44
CA CYS A 655 19.39 -21.13 -23.07
C CYS A 655 18.22 -21.80 -22.34
N VAL A 656 17.31 -22.47 -23.07
CA VAL A 656 16.14 -23.15 -22.50
C VAL A 656 16.56 -24.42 -21.77
N ASP A 657 16.05 -24.64 -20.56
CA ASP A 657 16.33 -25.77 -19.66
C ASP A 657 17.83 -25.97 -19.32
N ARG A 658 18.60 -24.88 -19.24
CA ARG A 658 20.07 -24.94 -19.14
C ARG A 658 20.69 -24.19 -17.98
N GLY A 659 19.91 -23.47 -17.17
CA GLY A 659 20.39 -22.76 -16.00
C GLY A 659 20.82 -23.67 -14.85
N ASN A 660 21.09 -23.13 -13.68
CA ASN A 660 21.56 -23.85 -12.51
C ASN A 660 20.65 -25.06 -12.16
N PRO A 661 21.16 -26.31 -12.10
CA PRO A 661 20.35 -27.51 -11.89
C PRO A 661 19.73 -27.63 -10.48
N ASP A 662 19.95 -26.65 -9.60
CA ASP A 662 19.28 -26.58 -8.32
C ASP A 662 17.78 -26.34 -8.51
N SER A 663 16.98 -27.31 -8.06
CA SER A 663 15.53 -27.35 -8.26
C SER A 663 14.77 -26.17 -7.66
N ARG A 664 15.42 -25.35 -6.81
CA ARG A 664 14.84 -24.12 -6.27
C ARG A 664 14.67 -23.02 -7.31
N PHE A 665 15.38 -23.10 -8.43
CA PHE A 665 15.31 -22.11 -9.51
C PHE A 665 14.43 -22.56 -10.67
N ASN A 666 13.93 -23.81 -10.65
CA ASN A 666 13.15 -24.40 -11.74
C ASN A 666 11.99 -23.50 -12.19
N ASP A 667 11.72 -23.53 -13.50
CA ASP A 667 10.64 -22.76 -14.10
C ASP A 667 9.28 -23.19 -13.53
N THR A 668 8.25 -22.37 -13.75
CA THR A 668 6.88 -22.58 -13.23
C THR A 668 6.24 -23.90 -13.71
N ASN A 669 6.75 -24.49 -14.78
CA ASN A 669 6.36 -25.82 -15.29
C ASN A 669 7.16 -26.98 -14.62
N CYS A 670 7.98 -26.67 -13.60
CA CYS A 670 8.91 -27.56 -12.90
C CYS A 670 10.07 -28.12 -13.75
N SER A 671 10.30 -27.59 -14.96
CA SER A 671 11.48 -27.91 -15.76
C SER A 671 12.72 -27.20 -15.20
N ARG A 672 13.89 -27.58 -15.70
CA ARG A 672 15.13 -26.94 -15.23
C ARG A 672 15.07 -25.49 -15.69
N ASN A 673 15.51 -24.56 -14.87
CA ASN A 673 15.35 -23.16 -15.16
C ASN A 673 16.02 -22.73 -16.48
N ASP A 674 15.38 -21.81 -17.18
CA ASP A 674 15.97 -21.12 -18.32
C ASP A 674 17.08 -20.15 -17.85
N ILE A 675 18.07 -19.88 -18.72
CA ILE A 675 19.08 -18.83 -18.49
C ILE A 675 18.48 -17.50 -18.96
N GLY A 676 18.55 -16.44 -18.16
CA GLY A 676 18.10 -15.08 -18.48
C GLY A 676 16.81 -14.67 -17.76
N ALA A 677 16.41 -13.42 -17.98
CA ALA A 677 15.21 -12.86 -17.36
C ALA A 677 13.91 -13.44 -17.98
N THR A 678 12.90 -13.70 -17.14
CA THR A 678 11.65 -14.41 -17.50
C THR A 678 10.47 -13.48 -17.81
N PHE A 679 10.67 -12.16 -17.90
CA PHE A 679 9.62 -11.19 -18.22
C PHE A 679 10.16 -9.95 -18.95
N ILE A 680 9.34 -9.38 -19.83
CA ILE A 680 9.64 -8.18 -20.61
C ILE A 680 8.60 -7.11 -20.27
N ILE A 681 8.99 -6.07 -19.53
CA ILE A 681 8.33 -4.74 -19.60
C ILE A 681 9.28 -3.84 -20.37
N ILE A 682 9.15 -3.77 -21.69
CA ILE A 682 9.78 -2.67 -22.44
C ILE A 682 8.76 -1.55 -22.42
N PRO A 683 9.08 -0.35 -21.92
CA PRO A 683 8.25 0.81 -22.22
C PRO A 683 8.37 1.10 -23.71
N GLU A 684 7.27 1.00 -24.44
CA GLU A 684 7.03 2.07 -25.39
C GLU A 684 6.94 3.36 -24.53
N THR A 685 7.54 4.46 -24.98
CA THR A 685 7.28 5.74 -24.30
C THR A 685 5.81 6.04 -24.47
N HIS A 686 5.02 5.90 -23.40
CA HIS A 686 3.58 6.03 -23.46
C HIS A 686 3.19 7.52 -23.40
N ASP A 687 2.86 8.10 -24.55
CA ASP A 687 2.44 9.49 -24.63
C ASP A 687 1.00 9.65 -24.10
N THR A 688 0.74 10.73 -23.36
CA THR A 688 -0.63 11.18 -23.13
C THR A 688 -1.08 12.07 -24.28
N ILE A 689 -2.03 11.57 -25.08
CA ILE A 689 -2.62 12.25 -26.23
C ILE A 689 -3.97 12.85 -25.83
N ARG A 690 -4.07 14.18 -25.82
CA ARG A 690 -5.27 14.90 -25.36
C ARG A 690 -6.22 15.20 -26.49
N VAL A 691 -7.52 14.96 -26.27
CA VAL A 691 -8.61 15.31 -27.19
C VAL A 691 -9.51 16.35 -26.52
N PRO A 692 -9.81 17.50 -27.16
CA PRO A 692 -9.45 17.89 -28.53
C PRO A 692 -8.10 18.62 -28.69
N GLN A 693 -7.30 18.74 -27.62
CA GLN A 693 -6.15 19.65 -27.56
C GLN A 693 -5.03 19.28 -28.56
N ASP A 694 -4.63 18.01 -28.62
CA ASP A 694 -3.56 17.53 -29.51
C ASP A 694 -4.14 17.02 -30.83
N TYR A 695 -5.30 16.38 -30.78
CA TYR A 695 -6.06 15.95 -31.94
C TYR A 695 -7.52 16.37 -31.82
N ALA A 696 -8.08 16.92 -32.89
CA ALA A 696 -9.46 17.41 -32.90
C ALA A 696 -10.53 16.31 -32.74
N THR A 697 -10.18 15.03 -32.93
CA THR A 697 -11.10 13.89 -32.85
C THR A 697 -10.45 12.71 -32.14
N ILE A 698 -11.26 11.85 -31.54
CA ILE A 698 -10.80 10.68 -30.79
C ILE A 698 -10.14 9.69 -31.75
N GLN A 699 -10.70 9.45 -32.94
CA GLN A 699 -10.08 8.52 -33.90
C GLN A 699 -8.69 8.98 -34.34
N ALA A 700 -8.48 10.30 -34.49
CA ALA A 700 -7.16 10.82 -34.85
C ALA A 700 -6.13 10.58 -33.74
N ALA A 701 -6.54 10.73 -32.47
CA ALA A 701 -5.71 10.37 -31.32
C ALA A 701 -5.42 8.86 -31.26
N ILE A 702 -6.42 7.99 -31.42
CA ILE A 702 -6.25 6.53 -31.47
C ILE A 702 -5.30 6.10 -32.60
N ASN A 703 -5.38 6.77 -33.76
CA ASN A 703 -4.48 6.50 -34.87
C ASN A 703 -3.02 6.85 -34.52
N ALA A 704 -2.82 7.94 -33.78
CA ALA A 704 -1.52 8.41 -33.33
C ALA A 704 -0.96 7.61 -32.14
N ALA A 705 -1.83 7.04 -31.29
CA ALA A 705 -1.46 6.30 -30.10
C ALA A 705 -0.57 5.08 -30.43
N SER A 706 0.47 4.86 -29.64
CA SER A 706 1.29 3.65 -29.62
C SER A 706 0.78 2.68 -28.52
N GLU A 707 1.44 1.55 -28.32
CA GLU A 707 1.13 0.69 -27.18
C GLU A 707 1.43 1.45 -25.88
N GLY A 708 0.60 1.20 -24.86
CA GLY A 708 0.52 1.82 -23.54
C GLY A 708 0.21 3.32 -23.46
N ASP A 709 0.16 4.05 -24.58
CA ASP A 709 -0.28 5.46 -24.64
C ASP A 709 -1.63 5.69 -23.95
N VAL A 710 -1.89 6.92 -23.52
CA VAL A 710 -3.18 7.32 -22.95
C VAL A 710 -3.85 8.35 -23.84
N VAL A 711 -4.97 7.99 -24.45
CA VAL A 711 -5.89 8.93 -25.11
C VAL A 711 -6.82 9.51 -24.05
N LEU A 712 -6.53 10.72 -23.59
CA LEU A 712 -7.29 11.44 -22.57
C LEU A 712 -8.29 12.40 -23.23
N VAL A 713 -9.59 12.20 -22.97
CA VAL A 713 -10.68 12.91 -23.65
C VAL A 713 -11.37 13.87 -22.70
N ALA A 714 -11.36 15.16 -23.02
CA ALA A 714 -12.03 16.20 -22.25
C ALA A 714 -13.57 16.04 -22.31
N PRO A 715 -14.32 16.52 -21.29
CA PRO A 715 -15.79 16.47 -21.29
C PRO A 715 -16.41 17.11 -22.54
N GLY A 716 -17.42 16.45 -23.09
CA GLY A 716 -18.08 16.85 -24.32
C GLY A 716 -18.84 15.72 -25.01
N GLU A 717 -19.50 16.05 -26.13
CA GLU A 717 -20.18 15.10 -27.00
C GLU A 717 -19.35 14.90 -28.28
N TYR A 718 -18.96 13.66 -28.54
CA TYR A 718 -18.12 13.25 -29.67
C TYR A 718 -18.92 12.35 -30.60
N VAL A 719 -19.00 12.70 -31.89
CA VAL A 719 -19.77 11.94 -32.89
C VAL A 719 -18.82 11.25 -33.86
N GLU A 720 -18.45 10.01 -33.54
CA GLU A 720 -17.42 9.23 -34.26
C GLU A 720 -17.74 7.72 -34.20
N ASN A 721 -17.41 6.98 -35.25
CA ASN A 721 -17.27 5.51 -35.19
C ASN A 721 -15.78 5.18 -35.08
N LEU A 722 -15.39 4.60 -33.95
CA LEU A 722 -13.99 4.40 -33.55
C LEU A 722 -13.51 2.97 -33.84
N VAL A 723 -12.27 2.85 -34.30
CA VAL A 723 -11.59 1.57 -34.52
C VAL A 723 -10.17 1.63 -33.97
N ALA A 724 -9.86 0.68 -33.10
CA ALA A 724 -8.54 0.48 -32.50
C ALA A 724 -8.05 -0.94 -32.78
N ASN A 725 -7.01 -1.05 -33.61
CA ASN A 725 -6.46 -2.32 -34.08
C ASN A 725 -5.05 -2.53 -33.54
N ALA A 726 -4.79 -3.70 -32.96
CA ALA A 726 -3.48 -4.24 -32.58
C ALA A 726 -2.63 -3.33 -31.67
N LYS A 727 -3.25 -2.59 -30.75
CA LYS A 727 -2.60 -1.70 -29.78
C LYS A 727 -3.21 -1.92 -28.40
N GLY A 728 -2.39 -2.02 -27.35
CA GLY A 728 -2.87 -1.98 -25.97
C GLY A 728 -2.66 -0.60 -25.40
N PHE A 729 -3.64 0.29 -25.45
CA PHE A 729 -3.54 1.68 -24.97
C PHE A 729 -4.72 1.97 -24.02
N SER A 730 -4.70 3.10 -23.34
CA SER A 730 -5.82 3.52 -22.48
C SER A 730 -6.64 4.60 -23.16
N LEU A 731 -7.96 4.45 -23.16
CA LEU A 731 -8.91 5.48 -23.57
C LEU A 731 -9.70 5.91 -22.33
N ILE A 732 -9.47 7.15 -21.87
CA ILE A 732 -9.97 7.64 -20.57
C ILE A 732 -10.66 9.00 -20.75
N SER A 733 -11.81 9.18 -20.12
CA SER A 733 -12.48 10.46 -19.96
C SER A 733 -11.89 11.25 -18.79
N GLU A 734 -11.56 12.53 -19.00
CA GLU A 734 -11.04 13.42 -17.95
C GLU A 734 -12.08 13.72 -16.85
N ALA A 735 -13.38 13.64 -17.16
CA ALA A 735 -14.46 14.09 -16.28
C ALA A 735 -15.52 13.02 -15.99
N GLY A 736 -15.25 11.75 -16.33
CA GLY A 736 -16.17 10.63 -16.13
C GLY A 736 -17.34 10.55 -17.12
N ALA A 737 -18.16 9.50 -16.97
CA ALA A 737 -19.15 9.13 -17.98
C ALA A 737 -20.32 10.10 -18.08
N GLU A 738 -20.69 10.78 -16.99
CA GLU A 738 -21.80 11.73 -16.97
C GLU A 738 -21.57 12.96 -17.86
N LEU A 739 -20.30 13.28 -18.16
CA LEU A 739 -19.92 14.50 -18.88
C LEU A 739 -19.25 14.24 -20.23
N THR A 740 -18.94 12.98 -20.57
CA THR A 740 -18.23 12.62 -21.81
C THR A 740 -18.99 11.56 -22.57
N THR A 741 -19.65 11.97 -23.66
CA THR A 741 -20.52 11.12 -24.48
C THR A 741 -19.90 10.85 -25.84
N ILE A 742 -19.92 9.59 -26.30
CA ILE A 742 -19.56 9.15 -27.64
C ILE A 742 -20.81 8.59 -28.34
N ARG A 743 -21.18 9.21 -29.46
CA ARG A 743 -22.25 8.74 -30.37
C ARG A 743 -21.66 8.29 -31.69
N PRO A 744 -22.23 7.25 -32.34
CA PRO A 744 -21.80 6.86 -33.67
C PRO A 744 -22.14 7.93 -34.71
N GLN A 745 -21.23 8.15 -35.66
CA GLN A 745 -21.50 9.01 -36.82
C GLN A 745 -22.48 8.34 -37.81
N ASP A 746 -22.31 7.04 -38.03
CA ASP A 746 -23.26 6.16 -38.70
C ASP A 746 -23.77 5.14 -37.66
N PRO A 747 -25.02 5.28 -37.20
CA PRO A 747 -25.61 4.37 -36.21
C PRO A 747 -25.54 2.89 -36.60
N SER A 748 -25.56 2.57 -37.90
CA SER A 748 -25.51 1.17 -38.37
C SER A 748 -24.14 0.50 -38.22
N LEU A 749 -23.11 1.26 -37.84
CA LEU A 749 -21.75 0.77 -37.58
C LEU A 749 -21.44 0.84 -36.09
N THR A 750 -20.62 -0.11 -35.61
CA THR A 750 -20.14 -0.15 -34.22
C THR A 750 -19.50 1.19 -33.83
N THR A 751 -19.84 1.69 -32.64
CA THR A 751 -19.34 2.97 -32.11
C THR A 751 -17.88 2.87 -31.69
N LEU A 752 -17.46 1.77 -31.07
CA LEU A 752 -16.05 1.49 -30.78
C LEU A 752 -15.73 0.02 -31.01
N ARG A 753 -14.82 -0.28 -31.94
CA ARG A 753 -14.30 -1.62 -32.18
C ARG A 753 -12.84 -1.72 -31.73
N LEU A 754 -12.60 -2.58 -30.76
CA LEU A 754 -11.29 -2.93 -30.22
C LEU A 754 -10.89 -4.30 -30.76
N SER A 755 -9.72 -4.40 -31.39
CA SER A 755 -9.19 -5.65 -31.93
C SER A 755 -7.71 -5.74 -31.56
N THR A 756 -7.39 -6.16 -30.34
CA THR A 756 -6.00 -6.25 -29.86
C THR A 756 -5.44 -7.66 -30.06
N ASN A 757 -4.11 -7.81 -29.97
CA ASN A 757 -3.49 -9.13 -29.90
C ASN A 757 -3.66 -9.70 -28.49
N LEU A 758 -3.57 -11.03 -28.34
CA LEU A 758 -3.83 -11.73 -27.06
C LEU A 758 -2.92 -11.29 -25.90
N ASN A 759 -1.82 -10.60 -26.18
CA ASN A 759 -0.81 -10.23 -25.19
C ASN A 759 -0.96 -8.78 -24.68
N HIS A 760 -1.94 -8.01 -25.18
CA HIS A 760 -2.02 -6.58 -24.90
C HIS A 760 -3.24 -6.29 -24.01
N VAL A 761 -3.08 -5.37 -23.06
CA VAL A 761 -4.15 -4.91 -22.15
C VAL A 761 -4.68 -3.56 -22.63
N PHE A 762 -6.00 -3.44 -22.74
CA PHE A 762 -6.69 -2.20 -23.07
C PHE A 762 -7.50 -1.69 -21.87
N LEU A 763 -7.50 -0.37 -21.62
CA LEU A 763 -8.37 0.26 -20.62
C LEU A 763 -9.39 1.18 -21.31
N LEU A 764 -10.67 0.97 -21.01
CA LEU A 764 -11.77 1.87 -21.38
C LEU A 764 -12.42 2.43 -20.12
N GLN A 765 -12.33 3.75 -19.90
CA GLN A 765 -12.85 4.35 -18.67
C GLN A 765 -13.63 5.65 -18.84
N GLY A 766 -14.80 5.73 -18.21
CA GLY A 766 -15.49 6.99 -17.95
C GLY A 766 -16.25 7.57 -19.15
N PHE A 767 -16.79 6.77 -20.07
CA PHE A 767 -17.55 7.27 -21.22
C PHE A 767 -19.01 6.86 -21.20
N THR A 768 -19.89 7.72 -21.72
CA THR A 768 -21.25 7.35 -22.12
C THR A 768 -21.29 6.96 -23.61
N PHE A 769 -21.80 5.79 -23.95
CA PHE A 769 -22.05 5.29 -25.31
C PHE A 769 -23.55 5.16 -25.58
N THR A 770 -24.05 5.82 -26.62
CA THR A 770 -25.51 5.89 -26.89
C THR A 770 -25.85 6.09 -28.37
N GLY A 771 -27.00 5.56 -28.80
CA GLY A 771 -27.59 5.78 -30.13
C GLY A 771 -27.00 4.92 -31.26
N SER A 772 -26.48 3.74 -30.96
CA SER A 772 -26.05 2.76 -31.97
C SER A 772 -27.19 1.86 -32.42
N ASP A 773 -27.28 1.65 -33.75
CA ASP A 773 -28.18 0.72 -34.46
C ASP A 773 -27.40 -0.48 -35.08
N ALA A 774 -26.17 -0.72 -34.61
CA ALA A 774 -25.22 -1.64 -35.22
C ALA A 774 -25.42 -3.09 -34.74
N TYR A 775 -24.54 -4.00 -35.16
CA TYR A 775 -24.53 -5.33 -34.53
C TYR A 775 -24.21 -5.25 -33.04
N VAL A 776 -23.27 -4.38 -32.64
CA VAL A 776 -22.84 -4.13 -31.25
C VAL A 776 -22.41 -2.66 -31.15
N CYS A 777 -22.66 -1.99 -30.02
CA CYS A 777 -22.23 -0.60 -29.80
C CYS A 777 -20.72 -0.52 -29.51
N VAL A 778 -20.22 -1.30 -28.55
CA VAL A 778 -18.78 -1.44 -28.27
C VAL A 778 -18.37 -2.91 -28.33
N GLU A 779 -17.40 -3.24 -29.19
CA GLU A 779 -16.92 -4.61 -29.40
C GLU A 779 -15.44 -4.73 -29.02
N VAL A 780 -15.10 -5.60 -28.08
CA VAL A 780 -13.76 -6.15 -27.87
C VAL A 780 -13.70 -7.49 -28.59
N TYR A 781 -12.99 -7.57 -29.72
CA TYR A 781 -13.00 -8.78 -30.55
C TYR A 781 -11.97 -9.82 -30.08
N ARG A 782 -10.78 -9.38 -29.63
CA ARG A 782 -9.66 -10.19 -29.12
C ARG A 782 -8.81 -9.39 -28.13
N GLY A 783 -8.18 -10.09 -27.18
CA GLY A 783 -7.20 -9.58 -26.20
C GLY A 783 -7.79 -9.18 -24.85
N THR A 784 -6.95 -8.74 -23.92
CA THR A 784 -7.37 -8.44 -22.54
C THR A 784 -7.89 -7.00 -22.44
N ALA A 785 -9.09 -6.80 -21.88
CA ALA A 785 -9.67 -5.46 -21.74
C ALA A 785 -10.28 -5.25 -20.35
N ASN A 786 -9.95 -4.11 -19.74
CA ASN A 786 -10.55 -3.61 -18.53
C ASN A 786 -11.51 -2.48 -18.90
N ILE A 787 -12.79 -2.66 -18.58
CA ILE A 787 -13.86 -1.73 -18.94
C ILE A 787 -14.50 -1.25 -17.64
N ILE A 788 -14.29 0.02 -17.33
CA ILE A 788 -14.53 0.56 -15.99
C ILE A 788 -15.36 1.86 -16.06
N GLU A 789 -16.38 1.99 -15.23
CA GLU A 789 -17.11 3.27 -15.04
C GLU A 789 -17.71 3.89 -16.32
N ASN A 790 -18.12 3.06 -17.28
CA ASN A 790 -18.78 3.52 -18.50
C ASN A 790 -20.31 3.40 -18.38
N ILE A 791 -21.03 4.21 -19.15
CA ILE A 791 -22.50 4.17 -19.29
C ILE A 791 -22.83 3.74 -20.73
N PHE A 792 -23.65 2.71 -20.89
CA PHE A 792 -24.20 2.27 -22.17
C PHE A 792 -25.70 2.48 -22.14
N ASP A 793 -26.20 3.51 -22.82
CA ASP A 793 -27.60 3.92 -22.74
C ASP A 793 -28.26 4.03 -24.11
N ASP A 794 -29.47 3.46 -24.25
CA ASP A 794 -30.33 3.62 -25.44
C ASP A 794 -29.62 3.22 -26.77
N ASN A 795 -29.12 1.99 -26.84
CA ASN A 795 -28.56 1.39 -28.05
C ASN A 795 -29.47 0.26 -28.59
N ASP A 796 -29.86 0.31 -29.86
CA ASP A 796 -30.70 -0.69 -30.56
C ASP A 796 -29.83 -1.60 -31.43
N VAL A 797 -29.19 -2.58 -30.81
CA VAL A 797 -28.17 -3.44 -31.40
C VAL A 797 -28.69 -4.84 -31.74
N ASP A 798 -28.00 -5.60 -32.59
CA ASP A 798 -28.35 -7.02 -32.81
C ASP A 798 -27.81 -7.97 -31.72
N GLY A 799 -26.62 -7.66 -31.19
CA GLY A 799 -25.96 -8.28 -30.05
C GLY A 799 -26.11 -7.43 -28.78
N GLY A 800 -25.07 -7.37 -27.94
CA GLY A 800 -25.08 -6.54 -26.74
C GLY A 800 -24.58 -5.13 -26.93
N ALA A 801 -24.95 -4.21 -26.04
CA ALA A 801 -24.39 -2.85 -26.04
C ALA A 801 -22.86 -2.90 -25.84
N LEU A 802 -22.39 -3.82 -25.01
CA LEU A 802 -20.99 -4.24 -24.97
C LEU A 802 -20.88 -5.73 -25.35
N LEU A 803 -19.97 -6.04 -26.27
CA LEU A 803 -19.53 -7.41 -26.56
C LEU A 803 -18.05 -7.58 -26.21
N VAL A 804 -17.72 -8.51 -25.32
CA VAL A 804 -16.33 -8.94 -25.06
C VAL A 804 -16.08 -10.34 -25.60
N GLY A 805 -15.21 -10.46 -26.60
CA GLY A 805 -14.87 -11.69 -27.32
C GLY A 805 -13.41 -12.11 -27.14
N HIS A 806 -13.16 -13.42 -27.20
CA HIS A 806 -11.82 -14.05 -27.32
C HIS A 806 -10.65 -13.34 -26.58
N GLY A 807 -10.77 -13.17 -25.25
CA GLY A 807 -9.74 -12.58 -24.37
C GLY A 807 -10.22 -12.40 -22.93
N GLY A 808 -9.31 -12.26 -21.96
CA GLY A 808 -9.67 -12.09 -20.54
C GLY A 808 -9.95 -10.62 -20.17
N GLY A 809 -10.12 -10.34 -18.88
CA GLY A 809 -10.22 -8.96 -18.38
C GLY A 809 -11.30 -8.76 -17.32
N SER A 810 -11.69 -7.51 -17.12
CA SER A 810 -12.68 -7.11 -16.13
C SER A 810 -13.70 -6.11 -16.68
N ILE A 811 -14.94 -6.24 -16.20
CA ILE A 811 -16.05 -5.33 -16.48
C ILE A 811 -16.56 -4.87 -15.13
N VAL A 812 -16.17 -3.66 -14.72
CA VAL A 812 -16.34 -3.17 -13.35
C VAL A 812 -17.07 -1.83 -13.30
N ASN A 813 -18.07 -1.69 -12.43
CA ASN A 813 -18.77 -0.43 -12.17
C ASN A 813 -19.36 0.26 -13.42
N ASN A 814 -19.76 -0.50 -14.44
CA ASN A 814 -20.42 0.06 -15.62
C ASN A 814 -21.93 0.08 -15.45
N THR A 815 -22.60 0.99 -16.15
CA THR A 815 -24.05 1.09 -16.22
C THR A 815 -24.55 0.73 -17.61
N PHE A 816 -25.53 -0.17 -17.72
CA PHE A 816 -26.19 -0.58 -18.96
C PHE A 816 -27.68 -0.32 -18.84
N THR A 817 -28.19 0.70 -19.53
CA THR A 817 -29.58 1.13 -19.41
C THR A 817 -30.30 1.15 -20.76
N ASN A 818 -31.53 0.63 -20.79
CA ASN A 818 -32.43 0.77 -21.94
C ASN A 818 -31.89 0.28 -23.29
N ASN A 819 -30.92 -0.65 -23.29
CA ASN A 819 -30.37 -1.19 -24.52
C ASN A 819 -31.25 -2.33 -25.06
N ARG A 820 -31.33 -2.46 -26.37
CA ARG A 820 -32.16 -3.44 -27.06
C ARG A 820 -31.30 -4.30 -27.97
N GLY A 821 -31.15 -5.57 -27.64
CA GLY A 821 -30.47 -6.59 -28.45
C GLY A 821 -31.47 -7.42 -29.28
N SER A 822 -31.35 -7.51 -30.59
CA SER A 822 -32.28 -8.34 -31.38
C SER A 822 -32.10 -9.85 -31.11
N HIS A 823 -30.90 -10.31 -30.72
CA HIS A 823 -30.60 -11.71 -30.41
C HIS A 823 -30.04 -11.92 -29.00
N HIS A 824 -28.95 -11.25 -28.61
CA HIS A 824 -28.15 -11.66 -27.45
C HIS A 824 -27.72 -10.47 -26.60
N GLY A 825 -27.80 -10.57 -25.26
CA GLY A 825 -27.00 -9.74 -24.37
C GLY A 825 -27.38 -8.26 -24.35
N GLY A 826 -28.68 -7.91 -24.33
CA GLY A 826 -29.19 -6.54 -24.55
C GLY A 826 -28.33 -5.45 -23.90
N GLY A 827 -27.97 -5.61 -22.63
CA GLY A 827 -26.91 -4.83 -21.99
C GLY A 827 -25.50 -5.35 -22.33
N LEU A 828 -25.15 -6.51 -21.76
CA LEU A 828 -23.81 -7.08 -21.85
C LEU A 828 -23.81 -8.47 -22.53
N GLN A 829 -22.90 -8.67 -23.47
CA GLN A 829 -22.57 -9.97 -24.04
C GLN A 829 -21.09 -10.30 -23.81
N VAL A 830 -20.81 -11.50 -23.28
CA VAL A 830 -19.45 -12.04 -23.15
C VAL A 830 -19.36 -13.35 -23.91
N ALA A 831 -18.42 -13.42 -24.86
CA ALA A 831 -18.10 -14.56 -25.70
C ALA A 831 -16.60 -14.87 -25.63
N SER A 832 -16.07 -15.01 -24.41
CA SER A 832 -14.65 -15.24 -24.14
C SER A 832 -14.35 -16.71 -23.86
N TRP A 833 -13.15 -17.19 -24.19
CA TRP A 833 -12.67 -18.52 -23.81
C TRP A 833 -11.70 -18.47 -22.61
N SER A 834 -11.65 -17.32 -21.95
CA SER A 834 -10.77 -16.99 -20.83
C SER A 834 -11.60 -16.57 -19.60
N PRO A 835 -10.99 -16.55 -18.40
CA PRO A 835 -11.64 -16.04 -17.20
C PRO A 835 -12.03 -14.56 -17.34
N MET A 836 -13.17 -14.21 -16.76
CA MET A 836 -13.73 -12.85 -16.77
C MET A 836 -14.27 -12.49 -15.39
N LEU A 837 -13.93 -11.29 -14.92
CA LEU A 837 -14.56 -10.69 -13.73
C LEU A 837 -15.63 -9.69 -14.17
N ILE A 838 -16.86 -9.86 -13.67
CA ILE A 838 -17.99 -8.96 -13.93
C ILE A 838 -18.52 -8.51 -12.56
N GLU A 839 -18.16 -7.29 -12.16
CA GLU A 839 -18.35 -6.83 -10.79
C GLU A 839 -18.93 -5.41 -10.68
N GLY A 840 -19.84 -5.18 -9.74
CA GLY A 840 -20.30 -3.82 -9.41
C GLY A 840 -21.13 -3.14 -10.50
N ASN A 841 -21.56 -3.86 -11.54
CA ASN A 841 -22.27 -3.25 -12.67
C ASN A 841 -23.75 -3.07 -12.38
N THR A 842 -24.33 -2.01 -12.96
CA THR A 842 -25.77 -1.71 -12.90
C THR A 842 -26.40 -1.96 -14.27
N VAL A 843 -27.35 -2.89 -14.38
CA VAL A 843 -27.95 -3.34 -15.65
C VAL A 843 -29.46 -3.23 -15.58
N ILE A 844 -30.05 -2.20 -16.19
CA ILE A 844 -31.45 -1.83 -15.99
C ILE A 844 -32.22 -1.68 -17.30
N GLY A 845 -33.38 -2.32 -17.40
CA GLY A 845 -34.35 -2.05 -18.47
C GLY A 845 -33.91 -2.48 -19.87
N ASN A 846 -32.94 -3.38 -19.97
CA ASN A 846 -32.45 -3.87 -21.26
C ASN A 846 -33.36 -4.99 -21.82
N THR A 847 -33.44 -5.12 -23.14
CA THR A 847 -34.29 -6.11 -23.81
C THR A 847 -33.46 -6.97 -24.76
N ALA A 848 -33.70 -8.29 -24.81
CA ALA A 848 -33.07 -9.15 -25.83
C ALA A 848 -33.87 -10.42 -26.17
N THR A 849 -33.35 -11.29 -27.05
CA THR A 849 -33.90 -12.66 -27.17
C THR A 849 -33.33 -13.59 -26.10
N TYR A 850 -32.02 -13.55 -25.84
CA TYR A 850 -31.34 -14.32 -24.80
C TYR A 850 -30.46 -13.41 -23.93
N GLY A 851 -30.53 -13.55 -22.60
CA GLY A 851 -29.67 -12.81 -21.67
C GLY A 851 -29.88 -11.30 -21.79
N ALA A 852 -31.08 -10.80 -21.53
CA ALA A 852 -31.40 -9.39 -21.80
C ALA A 852 -30.56 -8.42 -20.98
N GLY A 853 -30.31 -8.73 -19.70
CA GLY A 853 -29.30 -8.03 -18.91
C GLY A 853 -27.89 -8.44 -19.34
N MET A 854 -27.53 -9.71 -19.10
CA MET A 854 -26.21 -10.28 -19.38
C MET A 854 -26.33 -11.62 -20.10
N ASN A 855 -25.51 -11.84 -21.13
CA ASN A 855 -25.37 -13.11 -21.83
C ASN A 855 -23.91 -13.59 -21.82
N LEU A 856 -23.62 -14.70 -21.15
CA LEU A 856 -22.30 -15.31 -21.01
C LEU A 856 -22.24 -16.60 -21.84
N LEU A 857 -21.74 -16.47 -23.07
CA LEU A 857 -21.66 -17.54 -24.06
C LEU A 857 -20.24 -18.13 -24.10
N GLY A 858 -20.07 -19.38 -23.68
CA GLY A 858 -18.79 -20.11 -23.82
C GLY A 858 -17.65 -19.61 -22.91
N CYS A 859 -17.97 -18.84 -21.87
CA CYS A 859 -17.01 -18.32 -20.89
C CYS A 859 -16.39 -19.45 -20.05
N ARG A 860 -15.06 -19.52 -20.01
CA ARG A 860 -14.34 -20.45 -19.13
C ARG A 860 -14.01 -19.75 -17.82
N TYR A 861 -14.78 -20.03 -16.76
CA TYR A 861 -14.61 -19.45 -15.42
C TYR A 861 -14.93 -17.94 -15.34
N ALA A 862 -16.19 -17.57 -15.60
CA ALA A 862 -16.63 -16.21 -15.30
C ALA A 862 -16.99 -16.08 -13.81
N ILE A 863 -16.53 -15.01 -13.15
CA ILE A 863 -16.97 -14.60 -11.81
C ILE A 863 -17.90 -13.41 -11.99
N VAL A 864 -19.16 -13.57 -11.62
CA VAL A 864 -20.20 -12.55 -11.72
C VAL A 864 -20.68 -12.22 -10.31
N ARG A 865 -20.31 -11.04 -9.81
CA ARG A 865 -20.63 -10.66 -8.42
C ARG A 865 -20.95 -9.20 -8.19
N ASN A 866 -21.66 -8.91 -7.12
CA ASN A 866 -21.96 -7.53 -6.71
C ASN A 866 -22.66 -6.70 -7.80
N ASN A 867 -23.41 -7.33 -8.72
CA ASN A 867 -24.12 -6.62 -9.79
C ASN A 867 -25.59 -6.39 -9.43
N LEU A 868 -26.11 -5.23 -9.84
CA LEU A 868 -27.54 -4.89 -9.77
C LEU A 868 -28.20 -5.07 -11.14
N ILE A 869 -29.19 -5.95 -11.24
CA ILE A 869 -29.83 -6.32 -12.52
C ILE A 869 -31.35 -6.18 -12.41
N VAL A 870 -31.93 -5.19 -13.07
CA VAL A 870 -33.31 -4.76 -12.81
C VAL A 870 -34.13 -4.60 -14.10
N ASP A 871 -35.37 -5.08 -14.10
CA ASP A 871 -36.35 -4.83 -15.17
C ASP A 871 -35.88 -5.23 -16.58
N ASN A 872 -34.95 -6.18 -16.70
CA ASN A 872 -34.47 -6.66 -17.99
C ASN A 872 -35.44 -7.70 -18.59
N HIS A 873 -35.68 -7.66 -19.90
CA HIS A 873 -36.70 -8.48 -20.57
C HIS A 873 -36.15 -9.26 -21.76
N ALA A 874 -36.05 -10.58 -21.60
CA ALA A 874 -35.73 -11.53 -22.66
C ALA A 874 -36.99 -12.10 -23.32
N THR A 875 -37.01 -12.25 -24.63
CA THR A 875 -38.14 -12.93 -25.31
C THR A 875 -38.04 -14.46 -25.26
N SER A 876 -36.88 -15.02 -24.92
CA SER A 876 -36.67 -16.47 -24.82
C SER A 876 -36.15 -16.95 -23.45
N TYR A 877 -34.85 -16.78 -23.13
CA TYR A 877 -34.22 -17.30 -21.89
C TYR A 877 -33.33 -16.23 -21.23
N GLY A 878 -33.19 -16.28 -19.91
CA GLY A 878 -32.28 -15.39 -19.15
C GLY A 878 -32.70 -13.93 -19.22
N GLY A 879 -33.74 -13.55 -18.48
CA GLY A 879 -34.14 -12.14 -18.40
C GLY A 879 -33.04 -11.28 -17.79
N GLY A 880 -32.53 -11.69 -16.64
CA GLY A 880 -31.35 -11.11 -15.99
C GLY A 880 -30.06 -11.62 -16.61
N ILE A 881 -29.69 -12.86 -16.29
CA ILE A 881 -28.44 -13.50 -16.72
C ILE A 881 -28.74 -14.78 -17.50
N TYR A 882 -28.11 -14.95 -18.66
CA TYR A 882 -28.08 -16.22 -19.39
C TYR A 882 -26.64 -16.75 -19.46
N LEU A 883 -26.41 -17.96 -18.95
CA LEU A 883 -25.16 -18.69 -19.07
C LEU A 883 -25.34 -19.83 -20.08
N ALA A 884 -24.71 -19.73 -21.25
CA ALA A 884 -24.82 -20.70 -22.32
C ALA A 884 -23.45 -21.34 -22.60
N ASN A 885 -23.11 -22.37 -21.83
CA ASN A 885 -21.83 -23.06 -21.91
C ASN A 885 -21.98 -24.42 -22.61
N PRO A 886 -21.39 -24.62 -23.80
CA PRO A 886 -21.42 -25.91 -24.48
C PRO A 886 -20.44 -26.94 -23.87
N ASP A 887 -19.48 -26.49 -23.05
CA ASP A 887 -18.48 -27.30 -22.35
C ASP A 887 -18.74 -27.29 -20.82
N ALA A 888 -18.37 -28.35 -20.10
CA ALA A 888 -18.46 -28.42 -18.63
C ALA A 888 -17.42 -27.52 -17.96
N VAL A 889 -17.78 -26.26 -17.74
CA VAL A 889 -16.95 -25.22 -17.07
C VAL A 889 -17.58 -24.75 -15.76
N HIS A 890 -16.78 -24.16 -14.87
CA HIS A 890 -17.22 -23.63 -13.56
C HIS A 890 -17.31 -22.09 -13.62
N SER A 891 -18.41 -21.52 -14.07
CA SER A 891 -18.70 -20.12 -13.79
C SER A 891 -19.34 -19.97 -12.42
N LEU A 892 -19.01 -18.88 -11.75
CA LEU A 892 -19.44 -18.58 -10.40
C LEU A 892 -20.28 -17.30 -10.41
N VAL A 893 -21.54 -17.40 -9.96
CA VAL A 893 -22.48 -16.28 -9.89
C VAL A 893 -22.89 -16.07 -8.44
N HIS A 894 -22.41 -15.02 -7.79
CA HIS A 894 -22.66 -14.80 -6.37
C HIS A 894 -22.83 -13.34 -5.97
N ASP A 895 -23.50 -13.06 -4.86
CA ASP A 895 -23.69 -11.70 -4.33
C ASP A 895 -24.32 -10.73 -5.35
N ASN A 896 -25.22 -11.20 -6.23
CA ASN A 896 -25.94 -10.32 -7.18
C ASN A 896 -27.36 -10.05 -6.69
N THR A 897 -27.90 -8.88 -7.04
CA THR A 897 -29.31 -8.53 -6.79
C THR A 897 -30.05 -8.39 -8.12
N ILE A 898 -30.97 -9.32 -8.39
CA ILE A 898 -31.74 -9.44 -9.63
C ILE A 898 -33.22 -9.23 -9.35
N VAL A 899 -33.83 -8.21 -9.96
CA VAL A 899 -35.21 -7.81 -9.64
C VAL A 899 -36.03 -7.60 -10.90
N ASN A 900 -37.26 -8.13 -10.91
CA ASN A 900 -38.28 -7.93 -11.94
C ASN A 900 -37.82 -8.27 -13.38
N CYS A 901 -36.81 -9.12 -13.52
CA CYS A 901 -36.35 -9.56 -14.82
C CYS A 901 -37.29 -10.62 -15.40
N SER A 902 -37.42 -10.67 -16.72
CA SER A 902 -38.46 -11.46 -17.37
C SER A 902 -37.95 -12.22 -18.58
N SER A 903 -38.48 -13.42 -18.81
CA SER A 903 -38.20 -14.25 -19.99
C SER A 903 -39.50 -14.81 -20.58
N GLY A 904 -39.53 -14.96 -21.91
CA GLY A 904 -40.74 -15.37 -22.64
C GLY A 904 -41.04 -16.88 -22.65
N ASN A 905 -40.02 -17.72 -22.44
CA ASN A 905 -40.20 -19.14 -22.10
C ASN A 905 -40.00 -19.32 -20.58
N ASP A 906 -40.33 -20.48 -20.01
CA ASP A 906 -40.10 -20.81 -18.58
C ASP A 906 -38.59 -20.96 -18.24
N GLY A 907 -37.74 -20.13 -18.83
CA GLY A 907 -36.32 -20.35 -19.06
C GLY A 907 -35.39 -19.40 -18.30
N GLY A 908 -35.66 -19.15 -17.03
CA GLY A 908 -34.89 -18.31 -16.11
C GLY A 908 -35.05 -16.81 -16.35
N GLY A 909 -36.15 -16.21 -15.87
CA GLY A 909 -36.34 -14.77 -15.80
C GLY A 909 -35.26 -14.06 -15.00
N GLY A 910 -34.79 -14.66 -13.91
CA GLY A 910 -33.62 -14.20 -13.15
C GLY A 910 -32.32 -14.70 -13.78
N ILE A 911 -31.97 -15.97 -13.53
CA ILE A 911 -30.76 -16.63 -14.04
C ILE A 911 -31.14 -17.90 -14.81
N CYS A 912 -30.52 -18.10 -15.97
CA CYS A 912 -30.71 -19.28 -16.79
C CYS A 912 -29.37 -19.96 -17.12
N PHE A 913 -29.23 -21.23 -16.77
CA PHE A 913 -28.09 -22.09 -17.11
C PHE A 913 -28.45 -23.03 -18.28
N GLY A 914 -28.10 -22.63 -19.50
CA GLY A 914 -28.33 -23.38 -20.74
C GLY A 914 -27.12 -24.22 -21.16
N GLY A 915 -27.00 -25.46 -20.67
CA GLY A 915 -25.95 -26.39 -21.11
C GLY A 915 -25.54 -27.44 -20.08
N VAL A 916 -24.54 -28.27 -20.41
CA VAL A 916 -23.86 -29.14 -19.44
C VAL A 916 -22.80 -28.32 -18.72
N SER A 917 -23.12 -27.73 -17.57
CA SER A 917 -22.17 -26.93 -16.81
C SER A 917 -21.96 -27.45 -15.39
N LEU A 918 -20.85 -27.02 -14.79
CA LEU A 918 -20.50 -27.20 -13.37
C LEU A 918 -20.64 -25.86 -12.65
N ASP A 919 -21.50 -24.98 -13.18
CA ASP A 919 -21.69 -23.63 -12.66
C ASP A 919 -22.34 -23.68 -11.27
N THR A 920 -21.97 -22.70 -10.44
CA THR A 920 -22.48 -22.56 -9.08
C THR A 920 -23.09 -21.18 -8.89
N ALA A 921 -24.20 -21.11 -8.16
CA ALA A 921 -24.76 -19.83 -7.73
C ALA A 921 -25.16 -19.85 -6.25
N TYR A 922 -24.67 -18.87 -5.50
CA TYR A 922 -24.98 -18.69 -4.09
C TYR A 922 -25.02 -17.21 -3.73
N ASN A 923 -25.63 -16.87 -2.61
CA ASN A 923 -25.73 -15.49 -2.10
C ASN A 923 -26.41 -14.49 -3.06
N ASN A 924 -27.23 -14.93 -4.01
CA ASN A 924 -27.95 -14.01 -4.89
C ASN A 924 -29.35 -13.68 -4.32
N ILE A 925 -29.80 -12.44 -4.48
CA ILE A 925 -31.20 -12.05 -4.30
C ILE A 925 -31.91 -12.04 -5.65
N ILE A 926 -33.00 -12.80 -5.80
CA ILE A 926 -33.79 -12.88 -7.04
C ILE A 926 -35.27 -12.67 -6.74
N VAL A 927 -35.81 -11.52 -7.14
CA VAL A 927 -37.16 -11.09 -6.74
C VAL A 927 -38.03 -10.75 -7.95
N GLY A 928 -39.28 -11.20 -7.93
CA GLY A 928 -40.31 -10.72 -8.86
C GLY A 928 -40.08 -11.10 -10.32
N CYS A 929 -39.19 -12.05 -10.61
CA CYS A 929 -38.84 -12.42 -11.97
C CYS A 929 -39.92 -13.31 -12.63
N THR A 930 -40.08 -13.19 -13.96
CA THR A 930 -41.05 -14.00 -14.73
C THR A 930 -40.35 -14.91 -15.74
N GLY A 931 -40.78 -16.17 -15.84
CA GLY A 931 -40.07 -17.25 -16.52
C GLY A 931 -39.08 -17.98 -15.61
N ASN A 932 -39.42 -18.23 -14.35
CA ASN A 932 -38.61 -18.82 -13.27
C ASN A 932 -37.55 -17.87 -12.69
N GLY A 933 -37.29 -17.96 -11.37
CA GLY A 933 -36.19 -17.25 -10.73
C GLY A 933 -34.84 -17.76 -11.25
N ILE A 934 -34.54 -19.03 -11.00
CA ILE A 934 -33.40 -19.76 -11.55
C ILE A 934 -33.90 -20.97 -12.35
N TRP A 935 -33.37 -21.15 -13.55
CA TRP A 935 -33.67 -22.31 -14.40
C TRP A 935 -32.39 -22.94 -14.94
N ALA A 936 -32.35 -24.27 -15.04
CA ALA A 936 -31.26 -24.95 -15.74
C ALA A 936 -31.71 -26.17 -16.56
N ALA A 937 -30.98 -26.46 -17.62
CA ALA A 937 -31.19 -27.64 -18.46
C ALA A 937 -30.05 -28.66 -18.33
N ASN A 938 -30.34 -29.86 -17.81
CA ASN A 938 -29.42 -31.00 -17.68
C ASN A 938 -28.26 -30.81 -16.68
N THR A 939 -28.58 -30.48 -15.42
CA THR A 939 -27.59 -30.31 -14.35
C THR A 939 -27.50 -31.57 -13.47
N SER A 940 -26.40 -32.33 -13.56
CA SER A 940 -26.12 -33.42 -12.61
C SER A 940 -25.13 -33.04 -11.51
N ASP A 941 -24.37 -31.96 -11.71
CA ASP A 941 -23.18 -31.64 -10.90
C ASP A 941 -23.05 -30.14 -10.54
N CYS A 942 -24.08 -29.31 -10.80
CA CYS A 942 -24.16 -27.92 -10.31
C CYS A 942 -24.52 -27.87 -8.82
N PHE A 943 -24.08 -26.82 -8.13
CA PHE A 943 -24.42 -26.56 -6.71
C PHE A 943 -25.01 -25.17 -6.55
N PHE A 944 -26.24 -25.11 -6.04
CA PHE A 944 -26.98 -23.88 -5.76
C PHE A 944 -27.41 -23.88 -4.30
N ASP A 945 -26.97 -22.91 -3.51
CA ASP A 945 -27.28 -22.81 -2.08
C ASP A 945 -27.18 -21.35 -1.60
N TYR A 946 -27.77 -21.00 -0.45
CA TYR A 946 -27.68 -19.65 0.13
C TYR A 946 -28.21 -18.50 -0.74
N ASN A 947 -29.17 -18.73 -1.64
CA ASN A 947 -29.83 -17.64 -2.37
C ASN A 947 -31.15 -17.22 -1.70
N CYS A 948 -31.60 -15.99 -1.95
CA CYS A 948 -32.91 -15.49 -1.55
C CYS A 948 -33.80 -15.29 -2.79
N LEU A 949 -34.84 -16.11 -2.92
CA LEU A 949 -35.80 -16.06 -4.03
C LEU A 949 -37.19 -15.70 -3.53
N PHE A 950 -37.76 -14.62 -4.05
CA PHE A 950 -39.06 -14.17 -3.59
C PHE A 950 -39.98 -13.74 -4.73
N ASN A 951 -41.19 -14.29 -4.75
CA ASN A 951 -42.27 -13.88 -5.65
C ASN A 951 -41.92 -14.03 -7.15
N ASN A 952 -41.13 -15.05 -7.51
CA ASN A 952 -40.86 -15.39 -8.90
C ASN A 952 -41.97 -16.29 -9.49
N SER A 953 -42.13 -16.28 -10.81
CA SER A 953 -43.19 -17.02 -11.51
C SER A 953 -42.66 -17.67 -12.80
N PRO A 954 -43.03 -18.91 -13.16
CA PRO A 954 -43.96 -19.79 -12.46
C PRO A 954 -43.39 -20.47 -11.20
N ALA A 955 -42.07 -20.52 -11.03
CA ALA A 955 -41.40 -21.03 -9.84
C ALA A 955 -40.12 -20.25 -9.49
N ASP A 956 -39.64 -20.37 -8.26
CA ASP A 956 -38.32 -19.86 -7.87
C ASP A 956 -37.19 -20.68 -8.51
N TYR A 957 -37.36 -21.99 -8.63
CA TYR A 957 -36.40 -22.92 -9.25
C TYR A 957 -37.07 -23.90 -10.22
N GLU A 958 -36.37 -24.24 -11.30
CA GLU A 958 -36.69 -25.38 -12.14
C GLU A 958 -35.43 -26.01 -12.76
N GLY A 959 -35.36 -27.35 -12.77
CA GLY A 959 -34.29 -28.09 -13.45
C GLY A 959 -32.91 -28.10 -12.75
N VAL A 960 -32.85 -27.75 -11.46
CA VAL A 960 -31.61 -27.71 -10.67
C VAL A 960 -31.69 -28.51 -9.36
N PRO A 961 -30.56 -29.07 -8.87
CA PRO A 961 -30.46 -29.55 -7.48
C PRO A 961 -30.36 -28.37 -6.51
N ILE A 962 -31.24 -28.33 -5.51
CA ILE A 962 -31.36 -27.22 -4.56
C ILE A 962 -30.69 -27.59 -3.24
N GLY A 963 -29.82 -26.71 -2.73
CA GLY A 963 -29.22 -26.77 -1.40
C GLY A 963 -30.24 -26.57 -0.26
N SER A 964 -29.79 -26.71 0.99
CA SER A 964 -30.69 -26.65 2.14
C SER A 964 -30.88 -25.25 2.74
N ASN A 965 -30.13 -24.26 2.27
CA ASN A 965 -30.00 -22.94 2.93
C ASN A 965 -30.64 -21.80 2.11
N GLU A 966 -31.55 -22.12 1.21
CA GLU A 966 -32.31 -21.15 0.41
C GLU A 966 -33.35 -20.39 1.24
N ILE A 967 -33.53 -19.10 0.93
CA ILE A 967 -34.49 -18.19 1.59
C ILE A 967 -35.63 -17.87 0.61
N TYR A 968 -36.88 -18.09 1.03
CA TYR A 968 -38.08 -17.89 0.18
C TYR A 968 -39.02 -16.77 0.66
N VAL A 969 -38.48 -15.76 1.32
CA VAL A 969 -39.23 -14.66 1.92
C VAL A 969 -38.73 -13.32 1.38
N ASP A 970 -39.54 -12.27 1.54
CA ASP A 970 -39.22 -10.92 1.11
C ASP A 970 -37.85 -10.47 1.68
N PRO A 971 -36.88 -10.07 0.84
CA PRO A 971 -35.59 -9.56 1.29
C PRO A 971 -35.68 -8.20 1.99
N MET A 972 -36.85 -7.57 2.08
CA MET A 972 -37.08 -6.34 2.83
C MET A 972 -36.14 -5.20 2.42
N PHE A 973 -36.18 -4.83 1.13
CA PHE A 973 -35.47 -3.67 0.63
C PHE A 973 -35.97 -2.36 1.26
N VAL A 974 -35.07 -1.38 1.42
CA VAL A 974 -35.42 -0.05 1.93
C VAL A 974 -36.32 0.68 0.93
N GLY A 975 -37.58 0.95 1.30
CA GLY A 975 -38.56 1.61 0.43
C GLY A 975 -38.32 3.12 0.25
N GLY A 976 -38.50 3.64 -0.97
CA GLY A 976 -38.44 5.09 -1.24
C GLY A 976 -38.02 5.50 -2.66
N SER A 977 -37.36 4.60 -3.41
CA SER A 977 -36.96 4.79 -4.81
C SER A 977 -37.12 3.48 -5.58
N PRO A 978 -37.53 3.49 -6.87
CA PRO A 978 -37.57 2.29 -7.71
C PRO A 978 -36.20 1.64 -7.96
N PHE A 979 -35.09 2.26 -7.51
CA PHE A 979 -33.73 1.77 -7.67
C PHE A 979 -33.00 1.49 -6.34
N SER A 980 -33.70 1.59 -5.21
CA SER A 980 -33.11 1.31 -3.89
C SER A 980 -33.27 -0.17 -3.54
N TYR A 981 -32.17 -0.91 -3.63
CA TYR A 981 -32.13 -2.36 -3.35
C TYR A 981 -31.20 -2.71 -2.20
N GLN A 982 -30.90 -1.74 -1.34
CA GLN A 982 -30.24 -1.98 -0.05
C GLN A 982 -31.19 -2.74 0.89
N LEU A 983 -30.61 -3.62 1.69
CA LEU A 983 -31.35 -4.35 2.71
C LEU A 983 -31.74 -3.42 3.88
N THR A 984 -32.90 -3.67 4.48
CA THR A 984 -33.16 -3.12 5.82
C THR A 984 -32.37 -3.91 6.86
N ALA A 985 -32.02 -3.30 7.99
CA ALA A 985 -31.28 -3.97 9.08
C ALA A 985 -31.97 -5.22 9.68
N ASN A 986 -33.27 -5.44 9.40
CA ASN A 986 -34.01 -6.63 9.85
C ASN A 986 -34.29 -7.61 8.69
N SER A 987 -33.64 -7.42 7.55
CA SER A 987 -33.83 -8.29 6.40
C SER A 987 -33.41 -9.73 6.74
N PRO A 988 -34.13 -10.74 6.23
CA PRO A 988 -33.72 -12.13 6.36
C PRO A 988 -32.44 -12.46 5.57
N CYS A 989 -31.97 -11.55 4.72
CA CYS A 989 -30.76 -11.71 3.92
C CYS A 989 -29.49 -11.21 4.62
N VAL A 990 -29.62 -10.58 5.79
CA VAL A 990 -28.48 -10.07 6.58
C VAL A 990 -27.79 -11.22 7.31
N ASP A 991 -26.47 -11.29 7.26
CA ASP A 991 -25.62 -12.35 7.85
C ASP A 991 -26.03 -13.79 7.47
N ALA A 992 -26.62 -13.95 6.29
CA ALA A 992 -27.32 -15.16 5.89
C ALA A 992 -26.64 -15.95 4.77
N GLY A 993 -25.60 -15.38 4.14
CA GLY A 993 -24.90 -15.93 2.99
C GLY A 993 -24.02 -17.14 3.30
N ASN A 994 -23.20 -17.57 2.36
CA ASN A 994 -22.34 -18.73 2.50
C ASN A 994 -21.38 -18.57 3.72
N PRO A 995 -21.41 -19.48 4.71
CA PRO A 995 -20.62 -19.37 5.96
C PRO A 995 -19.12 -19.67 5.78
N ASP A 996 -18.63 -19.73 4.55
CA ASP A 996 -17.20 -19.85 4.27
C ASP A 996 -16.58 -18.46 4.39
N ASP A 997 -15.55 -18.34 5.23
CA ASP A 997 -14.84 -17.09 5.52
C ASP A 997 -14.36 -16.35 4.26
N LEU A 998 -14.23 -17.05 3.11
CA LEU A 998 -13.96 -16.43 1.81
C LEU A 998 -15.00 -15.37 1.39
N PHE A 999 -16.24 -15.48 1.89
CA PHE A 999 -17.33 -14.56 1.54
C PHE A 999 -17.56 -13.46 2.57
N ASP A 1000 -17.02 -13.57 3.78
CA ASP A 1000 -17.33 -12.69 4.91
C ASP A 1000 -17.28 -11.20 4.56
N ASP A 1001 -18.19 -10.44 5.16
CA ASP A 1001 -18.27 -9.00 4.95
C ASP A 1001 -17.01 -8.31 5.49
N PRO A 1002 -16.68 -7.09 5.02
CA PRO A 1002 -15.46 -6.38 5.43
C PRO A 1002 -15.31 -6.13 6.95
N ASP A 1003 -16.39 -6.27 7.72
CA ASP A 1003 -16.38 -6.19 9.19
C ASP A 1003 -16.18 -7.55 9.89
N GLY A 1004 -16.01 -8.62 9.11
CA GLY A 1004 -15.84 -10.00 9.57
C GLY A 1004 -17.12 -10.67 10.05
N SER A 1005 -18.29 -10.07 9.81
CA SER A 1005 -19.55 -10.79 9.94
C SER A 1005 -19.72 -11.77 8.79
N ARG A 1006 -20.59 -12.76 9.02
CA ARG A 1006 -20.95 -13.68 7.95
C ARG A 1006 -21.58 -12.85 6.84
N ASN A 1007 -21.23 -13.14 5.62
CA ASN A 1007 -21.61 -12.30 4.50
C ASN A 1007 -23.15 -12.16 4.30
N ASP A 1008 -23.57 -10.99 3.88
CA ASP A 1008 -24.95 -10.72 3.44
C ASP A 1008 -25.26 -11.40 2.08
N ILE A 1009 -26.53 -11.74 1.86
CA ILE A 1009 -27.00 -12.21 0.53
C ILE A 1009 -27.35 -10.99 -0.32
N GLY A 1010 -26.83 -10.92 -1.55
CA GLY A 1010 -27.12 -9.89 -2.54
C GLY A 1010 -25.99 -8.88 -2.75
N ALA A 1011 -26.19 -7.94 -3.68
CA ALA A 1011 -25.16 -6.99 -4.11
C ALA A 1011 -24.95 -5.79 -3.18
N PHE A 1012 -25.86 -5.56 -2.22
CA PHE A 1012 -25.82 -4.39 -1.35
C PHE A 1012 -26.06 -4.79 0.10
N PRO A 1013 -25.17 -4.41 1.03
CA PRO A 1013 -25.38 -4.64 2.46
C PRO A 1013 -26.53 -3.77 3.00
N PRO A 1014 -26.95 -3.97 4.26
CA PRO A 1014 -27.91 -3.13 4.95
C PRO A 1014 -27.53 -1.66 4.92
N ALA A 1015 -28.52 -0.80 4.70
CA ALA A 1015 -28.33 0.64 4.84
C ALA A 1015 -27.78 0.95 6.25
N SER A 1016 -26.56 1.48 6.34
CA SER A 1016 -26.01 2.02 7.57
C SER A 1016 -26.80 3.28 7.94
N ALA A 1017 -27.77 3.15 8.84
CA ALA A 1017 -28.61 4.28 9.24
C ALA A 1017 -27.84 5.23 10.17
N LEU A 1018 -27.01 6.12 9.62
CA LEU A 1018 -26.45 7.25 10.35
C LEU A 1018 -27.45 8.41 10.31
N PRO A 1019 -28.04 8.85 11.45
CA PRO A 1019 -28.79 10.09 11.50
C PRO A 1019 -27.88 11.24 11.03
N GLY A 1020 -28.35 12.02 10.07
CA GLY A 1020 -27.56 13.08 9.43
C GLY A 1020 -26.92 12.74 8.09
N ASP A 1021 -26.90 11.47 7.68
CA ASP A 1021 -26.46 11.01 6.34
C ASP A 1021 -27.67 10.87 5.42
N ALA A 1022 -28.14 12.01 4.92
CA ALA A 1022 -29.37 12.09 4.14
C ALA A 1022 -29.22 11.52 2.73
N ASP A 1023 -28.02 11.55 2.16
CA ASP A 1023 -27.72 11.06 0.82
C ASP A 1023 -27.22 9.59 0.77
N GLY A 1024 -26.91 9.01 1.94
CA GLY A 1024 -26.64 7.58 2.13
C GLY A 1024 -25.22 7.16 1.74
N ASN A 1025 -24.28 8.10 1.77
CA ASN A 1025 -22.88 7.88 1.40
C ASN A 1025 -21.99 7.43 2.59
N ALA A 1026 -22.58 7.18 3.75
CA ALA A 1026 -21.94 6.83 5.02
C ALA A 1026 -21.06 7.93 5.64
N VAL A 1027 -21.21 9.19 5.21
CA VAL A 1027 -20.46 10.36 5.68
C VAL A 1027 -21.40 11.52 5.96
N ILE A 1028 -21.45 12.00 7.21
CA ILE A 1028 -22.21 13.20 7.57
C ILE A 1028 -21.46 14.44 7.05
N SER A 1029 -21.96 15.05 5.97
CA SER A 1029 -21.31 16.14 5.27
C SER A 1029 -22.28 17.27 4.86
N ILE A 1030 -21.75 18.30 4.19
CA ILE A 1030 -22.58 19.40 3.68
C ILE A 1030 -23.50 18.94 2.54
N SER A 1031 -23.14 17.87 1.82
CA SER A 1031 -24.00 17.27 0.79
C SER A 1031 -25.33 16.83 1.39
N ASP A 1032 -25.35 16.29 2.61
CA ASP A 1032 -26.56 15.86 3.32
C ASP A 1032 -27.48 17.01 3.68
N ALA A 1033 -26.90 18.13 4.15
CA ALA A 1033 -27.68 19.33 4.44
C ALA A 1033 -28.27 19.92 3.14
N VAL A 1034 -27.52 19.91 2.04
CA VAL A 1034 -28.02 20.33 0.71
C VAL A 1034 -29.10 19.38 0.20
N TYR A 1035 -28.92 18.07 0.40
CA TYR A 1035 -29.88 17.03 0.04
C TYR A 1035 -31.20 17.23 0.78
N LEU A 1036 -31.16 17.46 2.09
CA LEU A 1036 -32.34 17.76 2.92
C LEU A 1036 -33.01 19.07 2.51
N LEU A 1037 -32.26 20.11 2.19
CA LEU A 1037 -32.83 21.37 1.72
C LEU A 1037 -33.54 21.20 0.36
N ASN A 1038 -32.96 20.42 -0.54
CA ASN A 1038 -33.59 20.08 -1.82
C ASN A 1038 -34.85 19.25 -1.61
N PHE A 1039 -34.82 18.26 -0.73
CA PHE A 1039 -36.00 17.49 -0.32
C PHE A 1039 -37.12 18.38 0.24
N ILE A 1040 -36.79 19.27 1.18
CA ILE A 1040 -37.76 20.12 1.90
C ILE A 1040 -38.35 21.22 1.01
N PHE A 1041 -37.54 21.85 0.15
CA PHE A 1041 -37.93 23.08 -0.57
C PHE A 1041 -38.02 22.95 -2.09
N ALA A 1042 -37.38 21.94 -2.69
CA ALA A 1042 -37.22 21.84 -4.14
C ALA A 1042 -37.81 20.55 -4.76
N ASN A 1043 -38.65 19.81 -4.01
CA ASN A 1043 -39.14 18.48 -4.41
C ASN A 1043 -38.00 17.49 -4.76
N GLY A 1044 -36.86 17.62 -4.08
CA GLY A 1044 -35.76 16.67 -4.18
C GLY A 1044 -36.12 15.28 -3.63
N PRO A 1045 -35.24 14.28 -3.81
CA PRO A 1045 -35.48 12.91 -3.34
C PRO A 1045 -35.66 12.83 -1.81
N VAL A 1046 -36.43 11.85 -1.33
CA VAL A 1046 -36.56 11.56 0.11
C VAL A 1046 -35.23 11.00 0.68
N PRO A 1047 -34.87 11.27 1.95
CA PRO A 1047 -33.68 10.68 2.58
C PRO A 1047 -33.67 9.15 2.53
N VAL A 1048 -32.48 8.57 2.41
CA VAL A 1048 -32.27 7.15 2.09
C VAL A 1048 -32.96 6.18 3.07
N ALA A 1049 -33.10 6.51 4.37
CA ALA A 1049 -33.88 5.70 5.30
C ALA A 1049 -34.67 6.54 6.34
N PRO A 1050 -35.75 5.98 6.95
CA PRO A 1050 -36.52 6.66 7.99
C PRO A 1050 -35.66 6.94 9.24
N GLY A 1051 -35.19 8.18 9.37
CA GLY A 1051 -34.33 8.64 10.47
C GLY A 1051 -33.00 9.24 10.02
N THR A 1052 -32.56 8.99 8.78
CA THR A 1052 -31.30 9.57 8.28
C THR A 1052 -31.42 11.07 8.02
N GLY A 1053 -32.62 11.54 7.63
CA GLY A 1053 -32.92 12.96 7.53
C GLY A 1053 -33.39 13.66 8.81
N ASP A 1054 -33.48 12.96 9.95
CA ASP A 1054 -33.87 13.49 11.27
C ASP A 1054 -32.61 13.66 12.13
N ALA A 1055 -31.73 14.58 11.72
CA ALA A 1055 -30.42 14.80 12.33
C ALA A 1055 -30.51 15.22 13.80
N ASN A 1056 -31.62 15.81 14.24
CA ASN A 1056 -31.81 16.29 15.61
C ASN A 1056 -32.67 15.37 16.51
N CYS A 1057 -33.15 14.23 15.98
CA CYS A 1057 -33.98 13.26 16.69
C CYS A 1057 -35.32 13.80 17.25
N ASP A 1058 -35.89 14.85 16.68
CA ASP A 1058 -37.20 15.37 17.12
C ASP A 1058 -38.40 14.58 16.55
N GLY A 1059 -38.12 13.58 15.72
CA GLY A 1059 -39.10 12.72 15.08
C GLY A 1059 -39.70 13.33 13.81
N ARG A 1060 -39.11 14.41 13.27
CA ARG A 1060 -39.59 15.13 12.09
C ARG A 1060 -38.44 15.59 11.22
N CYS A 1061 -38.26 14.97 10.05
CA CYS A 1061 -37.39 15.51 9.00
C CYS A 1061 -37.96 16.83 8.44
N ASN A 1062 -37.39 17.97 8.87
CA ASN A 1062 -37.85 19.31 8.55
C ASN A 1062 -36.68 20.31 8.51
N VAL A 1063 -36.95 21.62 8.34
CA VAL A 1063 -35.90 22.64 8.21
C VAL A 1063 -34.92 22.70 9.38
N SER A 1064 -35.30 22.21 10.57
CA SER A 1064 -34.38 22.15 11.70
C SER A 1064 -33.24 21.14 11.52
N ASP A 1065 -33.38 20.13 10.67
CA ASP A 1065 -32.36 19.08 10.44
C ASP A 1065 -31.16 19.54 9.61
N PRO A 1066 -31.31 20.15 8.41
CA PRO A 1066 -30.18 20.71 7.69
C PRO A 1066 -29.52 21.87 8.46
N VAL A 1067 -30.29 22.62 9.26
CA VAL A 1067 -29.72 23.66 10.15
C VAL A 1067 -28.88 23.03 11.26
N TYR A 1068 -29.34 21.90 11.81
CA TYR A 1068 -28.59 21.12 12.81
C TYR A 1068 -27.29 20.57 12.21
N LEU A 1069 -27.34 20.02 11.00
CA LEU A 1069 -26.17 19.54 10.26
C LEU A 1069 -25.19 20.67 9.96
N ILE A 1070 -25.65 21.80 9.42
CA ILE A 1070 -24.78 22.96 9.15
C ILE A 1070 -24.14 23.46 10.44
N SER A 1071 -24.88 23.48 11.56
CA SER A 1071 -24.33 23.85 12.86
C SER A 1071 -23.30 22.84 13.36
N HIS A 1072 -23.52 21.55 13.17
CA HIS A 1072 -22.56 20.51 13.52
C HIS A 1072 -21.28 20.63 12.69
N ILE A 1073 -21.43 20.74 11.36
CA ILE A 1073 -20.33 20.75 10.38
C ILE A 1073 -19.48 22.02 10.50
N PHE A 1074 -20.10 23.20 10.65
CA PHE A 1074 -19.37 24.48 10.56
C PHE A 1074 -19.24 25.24 11.88
N LEU A 1075 -20.08 24.96 12.88
CA LEU A 1075 -20.18 25.78 14.10
C LEU A 1075 -19.85 24.99 15.38
N GLY A 1076 -19.36 23.75 15.26
CA GLY A 1076 -19.05 22.90 16.41
C GLY A 1076 -20.29 22.49 17.21
N GLY A 1077 -21.45 22.46 16.57
CA GLY A 1077 -22.70 21.98 17.17
C GLY A 1077 -22.65 20.49 17.50
N PRO A 1078 -23.58 19.98 18.33
CA PRO A 1078 -23.62 18.58 18.69
C PRO A 1078 -23.74 17.68 17.45
N ALA A 1079 -23.09 16.52 17.48
CA ALA A 1079 -23.24 15.52 16.42
C ALA A 1079 -24.69 15.05 16.30
N PRO A 1080 -25.15 14.68 15.09
CA PRO A 1080 -26.41 13.97 14.92
C PRO A 1080 -26.48 12.78 15.87
N CYS A 1081 -27.63 12.63 16.51
CA CYS A 1081 -27.84 11.63 17.55
C CYS A 1081 -27.56 10.21 17.02
N GLN A 1082 -26.74 9.42 17.73
CA GLN A 1082 -26.68 7.97 17.50
C GLN A 1082 -27.87 7.30 18.19
N LYS A 1083 -28.60 6.43 17.49
CA LYS A 1083 -29.66 5.59 18.06
C LYS A 1083 -29.15 4.21 18.43
#